data_AF-A0A3S3N8H3-F1
#
_entry.id   AF-A0A3S3N8H3-F1
#
_cell.length_a   1.000
_cell.length_b   1.000
_cell.length_c   1.000
_cell.angle_alpha   90.00
_cell.angle_beta   90.00
_cell.angle_gamma   90.00
#
_symmetry.space_group_name_H-M   'P 1'
#
loop_
_entity.id
_entity.type
_entity.pdbx_description
1 polymer ?
#
loop_
_entity_poly.entity_id
_entity_poly.type
_entity_poly.pdbx_seq_one_letter_code
_entity_poly.pdbx_strand_id
1 'polypeptide(L)'
;MALSTSPSFFSQVSHSSTETSLTVPKINRPLNCLPRSVIYKPMVSRRRANYKPNIWDHGLIQSLRSDYQVSHSSIKTSLSLPKINRPLNCLPSSVIYEPEVWRRIANYKPNIWDHDLIQSLRSDYQDEAYAKRAEKLKEDVKHCMLQEAANPLAQLELIDCIQRLGVGHIFDKETKGALNIIWEGHDKNDNKGGLGDNYDLYATSLLFRLLREHGYHVSQDVFNKFKHEGGGLITSVGEDINGILSLYEASHLAHQGETLLLECRTFTSTYLKAIKESVDIILANKLGHALDLPMHWRTQRLEALWYLNIYENEENMNPTLLELAKLDFNMVQATHQRDLRTASSWWSSLGLGGNLSFSRDRITECFFLALGVMFEPQFGYPRVELAKVCQLITTIDDIYDVFGSLDELECFTDAVDRWDIKSIDRLPEYMKICFLALYNTTNQMGYEILKDQGINIIPYLQKAWADLCKAMLVESKWYYSGYKPSLEEYLNNGWVSSSGPVILVHAFLLSKQPISTQVLDGLDKNPGLIRWPSMIFRLCNDLATYKVEKVRGDAPSSIDCHMKEANFVSEMDARNHIEDLIFDSWKKLNEEVRIASPYPPHFINCALNLARVVHCIYQHGDGHTVQDRSTKHRLTSLLAQPIPLVVE
;
A
#
# COMPACT_ATOMS: atom_id res chain seq x y z
N MET A 1 -14.04 42.20 40.19
CA MET A 1 -13.28 43.32 39.60
C MET A 1 -12.54 42.73 38.40
N ALA A 2 -13.14 42.63 37.21
CA ALA A 2 -13.42 43.68 36.22
C ALA A 2 -12.14 44.35 35.64
N LEU A 3 -11.84 44.00 34.37
CA LEU A 3 -11.31 44.83 33.26
C LEU A 3 -9.88 45.43 33.46
N SER A 4 -8.97 45.62 32.50
CA SER A 4 -9.01 45.71 31.03
C SER A 4 -7.57 45.83 30.47
N THR A 5 -7.41 45.48 29.19
CA THR A 5 -6.62 46.15 28.11
C THR A 5 -5.09 46.29 28.15
N SER A 6 -4.50 45.85 27.02
CA SER A 6 -3.18 46.14 26.44
C SER A 6 -2.85 47.64 26.31
N PRO A 7 -1.59 48.00 26.01
CA PRO A 7 -1.32 48.41 24.62
C PRO A 7 0.07 48.03 24.05
N SER A 8 0.11 48.01 22.72
CA SER A 8 1.27 47.94 21.82
C SER A 8 2.18 49.16 21.86
N PHE A 9 3.49 48.99 21.68
CA PHE A 9 4.38 50.04 21.15
C PHE A 9 5.49 49.46 20.25
N PHE A 10 5.66 50.12 19.11
CA PHE A 10 6.68 49.94 18.07
C PHE A 10 8.09 50.26 18.56
N SER A 11 9.11 49.50 18.11
CA SER A 11 10.51 49.94 18.12
C SER A 11 11.05 50.03 16.70
N GLN A 12 11.51 51.23 16.33
CA GLN A 12 12.28 51.50 15.12
C GLN A 12 13.70 50.91 15.25
N VAL A 13 14.19 50.27 14.18
CA VAL A 13 15.62 49.98 13.99
C VAL A 13 16.04 50.60 12.66
N SER A 14 16.97 51.53 12.77
CA SER A 14 17.73 52.14 11.68
C SER A 14 18.91 51.24 11.30
N HIS A 15 19.07 50.88 10.02
CA HIS A 15 20.41 50.67 9.46
C HIS A 15 20.49 51.07 7.98
N SER A 16 21.63 51.70 7.69
CA SER A 16 22.02 52.45 6.52
C SER A 16 22.39 51.57 5.32
N SER A 17 21.89 51.97 4.17
CA SER A 17 22.26 51.54 2.82
C SER A 17 23.55 52.20 2.34
N THR A 18 24.46 51.40 1.76
CA THR A 18 25.54 51.89 0.88
C THR A 18 25.49 51.10 -0.43
N GLU A 19 25.00 51.76 -1.48
CA GLU A 19 25.09 51.34 -2.88
C GLU A 19 26.42 51.80 -3.48
N THR A 20 27.05 50.94 -4.30
CA THR A 20 28.12 51.32 -5.21
C THR A 20 27.72 50.99 -6.64
N SER A 21 27.55 52.04 -7.44
CA SER A 21 27.27 52.05 -8.87
C SER A 21 28.53 51.77 -9.69
N LEU A 22 28.42 50.96 -10.75
CA LEU A 22 29.31 51.06 -11.92
C LEU A 22 28.52 50.83 -13.21
N THR A 23 28.82 51.69 -14.18
CA THR A 23 28.11 52.03 -15.40
C THR A 23 28.39 51.06 -16.57
N VAL A 24 27.39 50.84 -17.42
CA VAL A 24 27.47 50.07 -18.68
C VAL A 24 27.36 51.01 -19.89
N PRO A 25 28.21 50.89 -20.93
CA PRO A 25 27.98 51.60 -22.18
C PRO A 25 27.13 50.78 -23.17
N LYS A 26 26.16 51.47 -23.80
CA LYS A 26 25.33 50.97 -24.91
C LYS A 26 26.11 50.99 -26.23
N ILE A 27 26.00 49.92 -27.02
CA ILE A 27 26.25 49.93 -28.48
C ILE A 27 25.05 49.28 -29.17
N ASN A 28 24.60 49.90 -30.27
CA ASN A 28 23.37 49.58 -31.01
C ASN A 28 23.63 48.81 -32.32
N ARG A 29 22.90 47.68 -32.50
CA ARG A 29 22.33 47.07 -33.74
C ARG A 29 23.25 46.50 -34.85
N PRO A 30 22.77 45.63 -35.80
CA PRO A 30 21.40 45.12 -36.05
C PRO A 30 21.26 43.57 -36.23
N LEU A 31 20.00 43.11 -36.30
CA LEU A 31 19.54 41.78 -36.73
C LEU A 31 20.04 41.37 -38.13
N ASN A 32 20.34 40.08 -38.32
CA ASN A 32 20.14 39.39 -39.59
C ASN A 32 19.96 37.86 -39.42
N CYS A 33 19.26 37.31 -40.40
CA CYS A 33 18.59 36.01 -40.48
C CYS A 33 19.48 34.74 -40.44
N LEU A 34 18.84 33.62 -40.04
CA LEU A 34 19.16 32.18 -40.22
C LEU A 34 19.78 31.81 -41.60
N PRO A 35 20.44 30.64 -41.85
CA PRO A 35 20.02 29.31 -41.33
C PRO A 35 21.07 28.16 -41.17
N ARG A 36 20.55 27.02 -40.68
CA ARG A 36 20.94 25.58 -40.89
C ARG A 36 22.02 24.89 -40.04
N SER A 37 21.51 23.96 -39.21
CA SER A 37 21.93 22.56 -38.99
C SER A 37 23.39 22.21 -38.67
N VAL A 38 23.65 21.79 -37.43
CA VAL A 38 24.57 20.68 -37.11
C VAL A 38 24.06 19.93 -35.87
N ILE A 39 23.86 18.62 -36.03
CA ILE A 39 23.55 17.64 -35.00
C ILE A 39 24.82 17.33 -34.21
N TYR A 40 24.81 17.47 -32.88
CA TYR A 40 25.87 16.93 -32.01
C TYR A 40 25.39 15.64 -31.32
N LYS A 41 26.07 14.53 -31.60
CA LYS A 41 25.98 13.28 -30.84
C LYS A 41 26.90 13.37 -29.61
N PRO A 42 26.46 12.99 -28.39
CA PRO A 42 27.40 12.70 -27.32
C PRO A 42 27.89 11.25 -27.42
N MET A 43 29.21 11.08 -27.39
CA MET A 43 29.90 9.80 -27.23
C MET A 43 29.59 9.21 -25.84
N VAL A 44 29.05 7.98 -25.81
CA VAL A 44 29.01 7.15 -24.59
C VAL A 44 30.24 6.25 -24.60
N SER A 45 31.14 6.44 -23.64
CA SER A 45 32.24 5.53 -23.38
C SER A 45 31.70 4.27 -22.68
N ARG A 46 31.90 3.12 -23.33
CA ARG A 46 31.58 1.80 -22.77
C ARG A 46 32.70 1.37 -21.82
N ARG A 47 32.39 1.09 -20.56
CA ARG A 47 33.08 0.06 -19.77
C ARG A 47 32.04 -0.89 -19.17
N ARG A 48 32.25 -2.17 -19.47
CA ARG A 48 31.40 -3.32 -19.14
C ARG A 48 31.54 -3.66 -17.65
N ALA A 49 30.42 -3.71 -16.94
CA ALA A 49 30.27 -4.58 -15.78
C ALA A 49 29.36 -5.75 -16.20
N ASN A 50 29.79 -6.98 -15.91
CA ASN A 50 29.09 -8.20 -16.29
C ASN A 50 27.80 -8.36 -15.48
N TYR A 51 26.68 -7.91 -16.06
CA TYR A 51 25.34 -8.34 -15.67
C TYR A 51 24.83 -9.26 -16.79
N LYS A 52 24.41 -10.48 -16.49
CA LYS A 52 23.67 -11.33 -17.43
C LYS A 52 22.18 -10.97 -17.31
N PRO A 53 21.55 -10.31 -18.29
CA PRO A 53 20.10 -10.23 -18.35
C PRO A 53 19.59 -11.52 -18.96
N ASN A 54 18.77 -12.28 -18.23
CA ASN A 54 18.00 -13.37 -18.81
C ASN A 54 16.95 -12.79 -19.76
N ILE A 55 17.14 -13.12 -21.03
CA ILE A 55 16.33 -12.76 -22.18
C ILE A 55 15.04 -13.59 -22.11
N TRP A 56 13.89 -12.93 -21.95
CA TRP A 56 12.63 -13.47 -22.46
C TRP A 56 12.58 -13.16 -23.94
N ASP A 57 12.62 -14.21 -24.75
CA ASP A 57 12.46 -14.14 -26.19
C ASP A 57 11.03 -13.69 -26.52
N HIS A 58 10.94 -12.60 -27.29
CA HIS A 58 9.69 -12.04 -27.82
C HIS A 58 9.00 -12.96 -28.86
N GLY A 59 9.55 -14.14 -29.16
CA GLY A 59 9.00 -15.09 -30.13
C GLY A 59 7.73 -15.86 -29.72
N LEU A 60 7.43 -16.03 -28.43
CA LEU A 60 6.33 -16.92 -28.00
C LEU A 60 4.92 -16.28 -28.12
N ILE A 61 4.82 -14.95 -28.22
CA ILE A 61 3.53 -14.23 -28.30
C ILE A 61 3.04 -14.07 -29.76
N GLN A 62 3.90 -14.32 -30.76
CA GLN A 62 3.55 -14.18 -32.17
C GLN A 62 3.17 -15.49 -32.87
N SER A 63 3.43 -16.68 -32.29
CA SER A 63 3.12 -17.96 -32.93
C SER A 63 1.72 -18.53 -32.62
N LEU A 64 0.93 -17.87 -31.76
CA LEU A 64 -0.44 -18.29 -31.43
C LEU A 64 -1.54 -17.48 -32.14
N ARG A 65 -1.19 -16.68 -33.16
CA ARG A 65 -2.13 -15.81 -33.89
C ARG A 65 -2.47 -16.24 -35.32
N SER A 66 -2.04 -17.41 -35.78
CA SER A 66 -2.46 -17.93 -37.08
C SER A 66 -2.95 -19.36 -36.91
N ASP A 67 -4.26 -19.51 -36.77
CA ASP A 67 -5.05 -20.56 -37.43
C ASP A 67 -6.51 -20.50 -36.95
N TYR A 68 -7.28 -19.56 -37.52
CA TYR A 68 -8.73 -19.67 -37.60
C TYR A 68 -9.20 -19.02 -38.90
N GLN A 69 -9.25 -19.81 -39.98
CA GLN A 69 -10.03 -19.49 -41.16
C GLN A 69 -11.46 -20.01 -40.96
N VAL A 70 -12.43 -19.10 -40.79
CA VAL A 70 -13.86 -19.42 -40.84
C VAL A 70 -14.35 -19.21 -42.27
N SER A 71 -14.69 -20.31 -42.93
CA SER A 71 -15.33 -20.34 -44.24
C SER A 71 -16.73 -19.72 -44.21
N HIS A 72 -16.95 -18.71 -45.06
CA HIS A 72 -18.27 -18.13 -45.31
C HIS A 72 -19.11 -19.06 -46.20
N SER A 73 -20.31 -19.44 -45.75
CA SER A 73 -21.34 -20.03 -46.61
C SER A 73 -22.58 -19.14 -46.67
N SER A 74 -22.91 -18.74 -47.89
CA SER A 74 -24.02 -17.89 -48.30
C SER A 74 -25.39 -18.53 -48.06
N ILE A 75 -26.33 -17.77 -47.50
CA ILE A 75 -27.76 -18.11 -47.56
C ILE A 75 -28.53 -16.96 -48.22
N LYS A 76 -29.33 -17.38 -49.21
CA LYS A 76 -30.07 -16.59 -50.19
C LYS A 76 -31.25 -15.83 -49.57
N THR A 77 -31.42 -14.62 -50.07
CA THR A 77 -32.63 -13.80 -50.03
C THR A 77 -33.80 -14.47 -50.75
N SER A 78 -35.00 -14.41 -50.17
CA SER A 78 -36.26 -14.51 -50.90
C SER A 78 -37.24 -13.44 -50.43
N LEU A 79 -37.59 -12.55 -51.35
CA LEU A 79 -38.62 -11.52 -51.24
C LEU A 79 -40.02 -12.14 -51.24
N SER A 80 -40.92 -11.64 -50.40
CA SER A 80 -42.36 -11.59 -50.69
C SER A 80 -42.98 -10.30 -50.11
N LEU A 81 -43.85 -9.68 -50.93
CA LEU A 81 -44.48 -8.36 -50.78
C LEU A 81 -45.91 -8.48 -50.18
N PRO A 82 -46.63 -7.37 -49.87
CA PRO A 82 -47.18 -7.10 -48.55
C PRO A 82 -48.68 -7.42 -48.42
N LYS A 83 -49.17 -7.54 -47.18
CA LYS A 83 -50.59 -7.40 -46.85
C LYS A 83 -50.80 -6.13 -46.03
N ILE A 84 -51.47 -5.17 -46.65
CA ILE A 84 -52.04 -3.99 -46.01
C ILE A 84 -53.46 -4.35 -45.56
N ASN A 85 -53.79 -4.15 -44.27
CA ASN A 85 -55.15 -3.89 -43.80
C ASN A 85 -55.11 -3.05 -42.51
N ARG A 86 -55.26 -1.73 -42.72
CA ARG A 86 -55.94 -0.63 -41.97
C ARG A 86 -56.00 -0.59 -40.41
N PRO A 87 -56.07 0.62 -39.83
CA PRO A 87 -55.43 0.97 -38.58
C PRO A 87 -56.35 0.80 -37.36
N LEU A 88 -55.79 0.26 -36.28
CA LEU A 88 -56.30 0.49 -34.92
C LEU A 88 -55.57 1.73 -34.38
N ASN A 89 -56.34 2.77 -34.05
CA ASN A 89 -55.85 3.96 -33.38
C ASN A 89 -55.31 3.58 -32.00
N CYS A 90 -54.01 3.35 -31.91
CA CYS A 90 -53.27 3.43 -30.65
C CYS A 90 -52.71 4.86 -30.56
N LEU A 91 -53.15 5.60 -29.56
CA LEU A 91 -52.52 6.84 -29.12
C LEU A 91 -51.00 6.61 -29.03
N PRO A 92 -50.15 7.56 -29.48
CA PRO A 92 -48.72 7.40 -29.30
C PRO A 92 -48.47 7.34 -27.79
N SER A 93 -47.95 6.19 -27.34
CA SER A 93 -47.25 6.11 -26.06
C SER A 93 -46.30 7.29 -26.04
N SER A 94 -46.44 8.14 -25.03
CA SER A 94 -45.47 9.20 -24.75
C SER A 94 -44.08 8.58 -24.87
N VAL A 95 -43.35 8.98 -25.91
CA VAL A 95 -41.92 8.72 -25.98
C VAL A 95 -41.37 9.40 -24.73
N ILE A 96 -41.07 8.59 -23.71
CA ILE A 96 -40.25 9.05 -22.60
C ILE A 96 -38.92 9.33 -23.26
N TYR A 97 -38.66 10.61 -23.56
CA TYR A 97 -37.32 11.07 -23.82
C TYR A 97 -36.57 10.84 -22.52
N GLU A 98 -35.92 9.68 -22.40
CA GLU A 98 -34.84 9.56 -21.42
C GLU A 98 -33.82 10.63 -21.84
N PRO A 99 -33.53 11.60 -20.97
CA PRO A 99 -32.53 12.61 -21.28
C PRO A 99 -31.23 11.88 -21.60
N GLU A 100 -30.55 12.30 -22.68
CA GLU A 100 -29.26 11.75 -23.07
C GLU A 100 -28.27 12.01 -21.92
N VAL A 101 -28.06 11.01 -21.07
CA VAL A 101 -27.13 11.11 -19.93
C VAL A 101 -25.72 11.09 -20.49
N TRP A 102 -25.07 12.25 -20.48
CA TRP A 102 -23.67 12.36 -20.91
C TRP A 102 -22.75 11.67 -19.89
N ARG A 103 -22.07 10.60 -20.32
CA ARG A 103 -21.19 9.77 -19.48
C ARG A 103 -19.73 10.17 -19.66
N ARG A 104 -18.99 10.36 -18.57
CA ARG A 104 -17.52 10.44 -18.63
C ARG A 104 -16.95 9.03 -18.76
N ILE A 105 -15.82 8.92 -19.46
CA ILE A 105 -15.07 7.67 -19.65
C ILE A 105 -13.59 7.97 -19.40
N ALA A 106 -12.96 7.19 -18.53
CA ALA A 106 -11.56 7.38 -18.15
C ALA A 106 -10.55 6.74 -19.14
N ASN A 107 -11.03 5.94 -20.09
CA ASN A 107 -10.23 5.22 -21.10
C ASN A 107 -9.14 4.34 -20.47
N TYR A 108 -9.52 3.54 -19.46
CA TYR A 108 -8.58 2.64 -18.80
C TYR A 108 -8.02 1.59 -19.76
N LYS A 109 -6.75 1.23 -19.56
CA LYS A 109 -6.12 0.12 -20.28
C LYS A 109 -6.75 -1.22 -19.86
N PRO A 110 -6.90 -2.18 -20.78
CA PRO A 110 -7.28 -3.56 -20.47
C PRO A 110 -6.35 -4.21 -19.45
N ASN A 111 -6.84 -5.26 -18.78
CA ASN A 111 -6.03 -6.09 -17.89
C ASN A 111 -4.86 -6.72 -18.68
N ILE A 112 -3.63 -6.62 -18.15
CA ILE A 112 -2.44 -7.20 -18.79
C ILE A 112 -2.20 -8.67 -18.41
N TRP A 113 -2.91 -9.15 -17.39
CA TRP A 113 -2.81 -10.50 -16.86
C TRP A 113 -3.91 -11.35 -17.45
N ASP A 114 -3.55 -12.14 -18.46
CA ASP A 114 -4.48 -13.04 -19.12
C ASP A 114 -5.00 -14.11 -18.14
N HIS A 115 -6.32 -14.37 -18.18
CA HIS A 115 -6.96 -15.32 -17.26
C HIS A 115 -6.42 -16.74 -17.45
N ASP A 116 -6.25 -17.20 -18.68
CA ASP A 116 -5.74 -18.54 -18.97
C ASP A 116 -4.28 -18.68 -18.54
N LEU A 117 -3.49 -17.61 -18.71
CA LEU A 117 -2.12 -17.54 -18.17
C LEU A 117 -2.12 -17.67 -16.65
N ILE A 118 -2.98 -16.94 -15.93
CA ILE A 118 -3.12 -17.09 -14.47
C ILE A 118 -3.50 -18.53 -14.12
N GLN A 119 -4.48 -19.11 -14.83
CA GLN A 119 -4.91 -20.50 -14.61
C GLN A 119 -3.80 -21.51 -14.92
N SER A 120 -2.84 -21.17 -15.79
CA SER A 120 -1.72 -22.02 -16.16
C SER A 120 -0.57 -22.04 -15.14
N LEU A 121 -0.51 -21.08 -14.19
CA LEU A 121 0.54 -21.04 -13.17
C LEU A 121 0.61 -22.39 -12.44
N ARG A 122 1.80 -22.99 -12.32
CA ARG A 122 2.06 -24.24 -11.60
C ARG A 122 3.30 -24.06 -10.74
N SER A 123 3.37 -24.80 -9.64
CA SER A 123 4.52 -24.81 -8.75
C SER A 123 4.68 -26.21 -8.17
N ASP A 124 5.90 -26.72 -8.23
CA ASP A 124 6.27 -28.02 -7.67
C ASP A 124 6.49 -27.96 -6.14
N TYR A 125 6.53 -26.75 -5.58
CA TYR A 125 6.76 -26.50 -4.14
C TYR A 125 5.55 -26.83 -3.24
N GLN A 126 4.59 -27.59 -3.75
CA GLN A 126 3.49 -28.17 -2.96
C GLN A 126 3.73 -29.64 -2.62
N ASP A 127 4.84 -30.23 -3.07
CA ASP A 127 5.23 -31.60 -2.77
C ASP A 127 5.52 -31.81 -1.26
N GLU A 128 5.14 -32.99 -0.74
CA GLU A 128 5.36 -33.38 0.65
C GLU A 128 6.85 -33.40 1.03
N ALA A 129 7.75 -33.67 0.08
CA ALA A 129 9.20 -33.65 0.29
C ALA A 129 9.70 -32.26 0.72
N TYR A 130 9.19 -31.20 0.10
CA TYR A 130 9.53 -29.82 0.46
C TYR A 130 9.02 -29.47 1.86
N ALA A 131 7.79 -29.86 2.19
CA ALA A 131 7.25 -29.65 3.54
C ALA A 131 8.08 -30.37 4.61
N LYS A 132 8.50 -31.62 4.36
CA LYS A 132 9.40 -32.37 5.26
C LYS A 132 10.76 -31.69 5.45
N ARG A 133 11.34 -31.16 4.36
CA ARG A 133 12.61 -30.43 4.43
C ARG A 133 12.47 -29.13 5.21
N ALA A 134 11.39 -28.37 4.97
CA ALA A 134 11.10 -27.13 5.68
C ALA A 134 10.93 -27.36 7.19
N GLU A 135 10.20 -28.40 7.60
CA GLU A 135 10.05 -28.73 9.04
C GLU A 135 11.38 -29.13 9.69
N LYS A 136 12.26 -29.87 8.99
CA LYS A 136 13.60 -30.16 9.51
C LYS A 136 14.42 -28.87 9.70
N LEU A 137 14.49 -28.03 8.68
CA LEU A 137 15.25 -26.77 8.71
C LEU A 137 14.72 -25.83 9.79
N LYS A 138 13.40 -25.78 9.99
CA LYS A 138 12.76 -25.02 11.06
C LYS A 138 13.23 -25.46 12.44
N GLU A 139 13.26 -26.76 12.74
CA GLU A 139 13.78 -27.26 14.02
C GLU A 139 15.27 -26.97 14.19
N ASP A 140 16.07 -27.09 13.12
CA ASP A 140 17.50 -26.73 13.13
C ASP A 140 17.71 -25.23 13.45
N VAL A 141 16.89 -24.34 12.86
CA VAL A 141 16.93 -22.89 13.16
C VAL A 141 16.48 -22.59 14.59
N LYS A 142 15.46 -23.29 15.13
CA LYS A 142 15.09 -23.15 16.54
C LYS A 142 16.25 -23.50 17.47
N HIS A 143 17.00 -24.55 17.15
CA HIS A 143 18.20 -24.90 17.89
C HIS A 143 19.25 -23.78 17.83
N CYS A 144 19.46 -23.14 16.68
CA CYS A 144 20.32 -21.95 16.58
C CYS A 144 19.82 -20.80 17.47
N MET A 145 18.51 -20.50 17.48
CA MET A 145 17.95 -19.45 18.34
C MET A 145 18.20 -19.69 19.84
N LEU A 146 18.18 -20.96 20.27
CA LEU A 146 18.50 -21.36 21.64
C LEU A 146 20.00 -21.24 21.95
N GLN A 147 20.87 -21.55 20.99
CA GLN A 147 22.33 -21.40 21.15
C GLN A 147 22.73 -19.95 21.31
N GLU A 148 22.14 -19.05 20.52
CA GLU A 148 22.41 -17.60 20.60
C GLU A 148 21.84 -16.92 21.85
N ALA A 149 21.00 -17.62 22.64
CA ALA A 149 20.38 -17.05 23.84
C ALA A 149 21.39 -16.59 24.91
N ALA A 150 22.64 -17.05 24.84
CA ALA A 150 23.71 -16.59 25.73
C ALA A 150 24.28 -15.20 25.35
N ASN A 151 24.05 -14.73 24.12
CA ASN A 151 24.50 -13.44 23.62
C ASN A 151 23.30 -12.62 23.12
N PRO A 152 22.81 -11.64 23.90
CA PRO A 152 21.62 -10.88 23.52
C PRO A 152 21.73 -10.16 22.16
N LEU A 153 22.92 -9.66 21.80
CA LEU A 153 23.09 -8.98 20.50
C LEU A 153 22.96 -9.96 19.34
N ALA A 154 23.66 -11.09 19.41
CA ALA A 154 23.58 -12.12 18.36
C ALA A 154 22.15 -12.70 18.25
N GLN A 155 21.44 -12.83 19.37
CA GLN A 155 20.05 -13.25 19.37
C GLN A 155 19.13 -12.22 18.68
N LEU A 156 19.34 -10.92 18.89
CA LEU A 156 18.59 -9.86 18.21
C LEU A 156 18.89 -9.82 16.71
N GLU A 157 20.16 -9.97 16.32
CA GLU A 157 20.56 -10.03 14.91
C GLU A 157 19.93 -11.23 14.19
N LEU A 158 19.88 -12.39 14.85
CA LEU A 158 19.20 -13.57 14.30
C LEU A 158 17.70 -13.34 14.16
N ILE A 159 17.05 -12.74 15.16
CA ILE A 159 15.63 -12.37 15.08
C ILE A 159 15.37 -11.40 13.93
N ASP A 160 16.23 -10.40 13.75
CA ASP A 160 16.13 -9.45 12.63
C ASP A 160 16.24 -10.14 11.28
N CYS A 161 17.23 -11.04 11.12
CA CYS A 161 17.40 -11.84 9.91
C CYS A 161 16.15 -12.68 9.63
N ILE A 162 15.63 -13.38 10.64
CA ILE A 162 14.41 -14.20 10.53
C ILE A 162 13.20 -13.37 10.03
N GLN A 163 13.00 -12.17 10.57
CA GLN A 163 11.90 -11.30 10.16
C GLN A 163 12.09 -10.77 8.73
N ARG A 164 13.29 -10.28 8.41
CA ARG A 164 13.60 -9.67 7.11
C ARG A 164 13.64 -10.68 5.98
N LEU A 165 13.96 -11.94 6.27
CA LEU A 165 13.89 -13.06 5.32
C LEU A 165 12.45 -13.55 5.08
N GLY A 166 11.45 -12.98 5.75
CA GLY A 166 10.03 -13.29 5.55
C GLY A 166 9.56 -14.56 6.26
N VAL A 167 10.43 -15.20 7.06
CA VAL A 167 10.12 -16.42 7.82
C VAL A 167 9.72 -16.15 9.27
N GLY A 168 9.57 -14.88 9.67
CA GLY A 168 9.11 -14.51 11.01
C GLY A 168 7.83 -15.21 11.46
N HIS A 169 6.87 -15.39 10.55
CA HIS A 169 5.61 -16.07 10.80
C HIS A 169 5.74 -17.55 11.25
N ILE A 170 6.90 -18.17 11.02
CA ILE A 170 7.23 -19.53 11.47
C ILE A 170 7.68 -19.54 12.94
N PHE A 171 8.29 -18.44 13.39
CA PHE A 171 9.02 -18.33 14.66
C PHE A 171 8.39 -17.33 15.64
N ASP A 172 7.14 -16.89 15.43
CA ASP A 172 6.46 -15.88 16.27
C ASP A 172 6.55 -16.20 17.78
N LYS A 173 6.41 -17.48 18.15
CA LYS A 173 6.47 -17.91 19.55
C LYS A 173 7.89 -17.81 20.12
N GLU A 174 8.86 -18.31 19.38
CA GLU A 174 10.27 -18.30 19.73
C GLU A 174 10.81 -16.88 19.82
N THR A 175 10.49 -16.03 18.84
CA THR A 175 10.84 -14.60 18.85
C THR A 175 10.25 -13.89 20.06
N LYS A 176 8.95 -14.07 20.33
CA LYS A 176 8.32 -13.46 21.50
C LYS A 176 8.94 -13.94 22.82
N GLY A 177 9.25 -15.24 22.91
CA GLY A 177 9.94 -15.80 24.07
C GLY A 177 11.32 -15.18 24.29
N ALA A 178 12.12 -15.06 23.24
CA ALA A 178 13.45 -14.46 23.29
C ALA A 178 13.40 -12.97 23.68
N LEU A 179 12.51 -12.18 23.05
CA LEU A 179 12.36 -10.76 23.36
C LEU A 179 11.86 -10.53 24.79
N ASN A 180 10.97 -11.39 25.32
CA ASN A 180 10.56 -11.34 26.72
C ASN A 180 11.74 -11.55 27.67
N ILE A 181 12.61 -12.53 27.40
CA ILE A 181 13.78 -12.81 28.24
C ILE A 181 14.73 -11.62 28.23
N ILE A 182 15.00 -11.05 27.05
CA ILE A 182 15.84 -9.84 26.92
C ILE A 182 15.22 -8.68 27.69
N TRP A 183 13.91 -8.43 27.51
CA TRP A 183 13.18 -7.36 28.18
C TRP A 183 13.21 -7.49 29.71
N GLU A 184 12.85 -8.65 30.25
CA GLU A 184 12.85 -8.91 31.70
C GLU A 184 14.25 -8.93 32.32
N GLY A 185 15.26 -9.36 31.55
CA GLY A 185 16.66 -9.36 31.98
C GLY A 185 17.19 -7.96 32.24
N HIS A 186 16.69 -6.96 31.53
CA HIS A 186 17.13 -5.58 31.65
C HIS A 186 16.34 -4.70 32.64
N ASP A 187 15.08 -5.05 32.96
CA ASP A 187 14.20 -4.27 33.84
C ASP A 187 14.64 -4.26 35.32
N LYS A 188 15.59 -5.12 35.70
CA LYS A 188 16.08 -5.22 37.10
C LYS A 188 16.99 -4.08 37.55
N ASN A 189 17.40 -3.16 36.66
CA ASN A 189 18.47 -2.19 36.97
C ASN A 189 18.15 -0.70 36.84
N ASP A 190 16.94 -0.27 36.43
CA ASP A 190 16.40 1.08 36.64
C ASP A 190 15.12 1.23 35.80
N ASN A 191 14.10 1.91 36.33
CA ASN A 191 12.81 2.25 35.68
C ASN A 191 12.97 3.20 34.46
N LYS A 192 13.91 2.92 33.54
CA LYS A 192 14.27 3.68 32.34
C LYS A 192 14.33 2.79 31.08
N GLY A 193 13.56 1.71 31.03
CA GLY A 193 13.41 0.92 29.79
C GLY A 193 14.66 0.10 29.40
N GLY A 194 15.45 -0.32 30.38
CA GLY A 194 16.27 -1.53 30.29
C GLY A 194 17.16 -1.67 29.04
N LEU A 195 18.00 -0.69 28.74
CA LEU A 195 19.12 -0.88 27.80
C LEU A 195 20.40 -0.55 28.56
N GLY A 196 21.20 -1.56 28.90
CA GLY A 196 22.42 -1.34 29.68
C GLY A 196 23.33 -0.28 29.05
N ASP A 197 24.05 0.47 29.90
CA ASP A 197 24.99 1.52 29.47
C ASP A 197 26.09 1.02 28.51
N ASN A 198 26.27 -0.30 28.41
CA ASN A 198 27.29 -0.95 27.59
C ASN A 198 26.92 -1.12 26.10
N TYR A 199 25.67 -0.90 25.69
CA TYR A 199 25.30 -1.03 24.26
C TYR A 199 25.72 0.19 23.45
N ASP A 200 26.35 -0.06 22.30
CA ASP A 200 26.63 0.95 21.27
C ASP A 200 25.34 1.39 20.55
N LEU A 201 25.49 2.29 19.58
CA LEU A 201 24.34 2.84 18.86
C LEU A 201 23.59 1.79 18.06
N TYR A 202 24.32 0.90 17.38
CA TYR A 202 23.76 -0.18 16.60
C TYR A 202 22.89 -1.10 17.47
N ALA A 203 23.45 -1.64 18.54
CA ALA A 203 22.75 -2.55 19.43
C ALA A 203 21.56 -1.88 20.14
N THR A 204 21.73 -0.62 20.59
CA THR A 204 20.64 0.14 21.23
C THR A 204 19.48 0.36 20.24
N SER A 205 19.79 0.72 18.99
CA SER A 205 18.77 0.98 17.96
C SER A 205 18.06 -0.29 17.50
N LEU A 206 18.81 -1.38 17.32
CA LEU A 206 18.27 -2.70 16.96
C LEU A 206 17.32 -3.22 18.03
N LEU A 207 17.76 -3.20 19.30
CA LEU A 207 16.94 -3.66 20.42
C LEU A 207 15.68 -2.79 20.59
N PHE A 208 15.83 -1.46 20.55
CA PHE A 208 14.70 -0.53 20.59
C PHE A 208 13.67 -0.84 19.50
N ARG A 209 14.14 -1.04 18.26
CA ARG A 209 13.27 -1.31 17.11
C ARG A 209 12.52 -2.63 17.30
N LEU A 210 13.22 -3.73 17.55
CA LEU A 210 12.61 -5.05 17.69
C LEU A 210 11.63 -5.12 18.86
N LEU A 211 11.94 -4.48 20.00
CA LEU A 211 11.02 -4.39 21.12
C LEU A 211 9.76 -3.59 20.75
N ARG A 212 9.88 -2.42 20.12
CA ARG A 212 8.69 -1.65 19.73
C ARG A 212 7.85 -2.34 18.66
N GLU A 213 8.48 -2.99 17.68
CA GLU A 213 7.80 -3.78 16.65
C GLU A 213 6.97 -4.92 17.25
N HIS A 214 7.39 -5.45 18.42
CA HIS A 214 6.70 -6.51 19.16
C HIS A 214 5.80 -5.97 20.30
N GLY A 215 5.54 -4.67 20.34
CA GLY A 215 4.58 -4.04 21.24
C GLY A 215 5.10 -3.72 22.64
N TYR A 216 6.40 -3.84 22.90
CA TYR A 216 7.00 -3.43 24.17
C TYR A 216 7.09 -1.91 24.25
N HIS A 217 6.91 -1.37 25.45
CA HIS A 217 7.03 0.07 25.70
C HIS A 217 8.47 0.45 26.05
N VAL A 218 9.23 0.85 25.03
CA VAL A 218 10.60 1.36 25.19
C VAL A 218 10.59 2.89 25.05
N SER A 219 11.10 3.64 26.02
CA SER A 219 11.18 5.11 25.93
C SER A 219 12.19 5.56 24.87
N GLN A 220 11.92 6.64 24.15
CA GLN A 220 12.92 7.31 23.28
C GLN A 220 14.17 7.76 24.06
N ASP A 221 14.07 7.93 25.38
CA ASP A 221 15.15 8.45 26.23
C ASP A 221 16.41 7.58 26.24
N VAL A 222 16.30 6.32 25.80
CA VAL A 222 17.45 5.44 25.61
C VAL A 222 18.50 6.00 24.65
N PHE A 223 18.10 6.93 23.76
CA PHE A 223 19.01 7.60 22.84
C PHE A 223 19.69 8.85 23.42
N ASN A 224 19.31 9.30 24.63
CA ASN A 224 19.93 10.48 25.25
C ASN A 224 21.43 10.31 25.52
N LYS A 225 21.90 9.08 25.76
CA LYS A 225 23.33 8.77 25.94
C LYS A 225 24.18 9.04 24.68
N PHE A 226 23.53 9.18 23.52
CA PHE A 226 24.19 9.52 22.26
C PHE A 226 24.08 11.01 21.92
N LYS A 227 23.61 11.87 22.84
CA LYS A 227 23.57 13.33 22.65
C LYS A 227 24.72 14.03 23.35
N HIS A 228 25.14 15.17 22.80
CA HIS A 228 25.99 16.13 23.52
C HIS A 228 25.19 16.86 24.61
N GLU A 229 25.86 17.38 25.64
CA GLU A 229 25.23 18.19 26.72
C GLU A 229 24.48 19.43 26.19
N GLY A 230 24.90 19.96 25.03
CA GLY A 230 24.24 21.08 24.33
C GLY A 230 23.13 20.68 23.34
N GLY A 231 22.78 19.39 23.25
CA GLY A 231 21.89 18.85 22.23
C GLY A 231 22.60 18.41 20.94
N GLY A 232 21.89 17.66 20.08
CA GLY A 232 22.47 17.02 18.89
C GLY A 232 23.20 15.71 19.19
N LEU A 233 23.28 14.81 18.19
CA LEU A 233 23.96 13.51 18.31
C LEU A 233 25.49 13.67 18.38
N ILE A 234 26.16 12.81 19.15
CA ILE A 234 27.62 12.83 19.35
C ILE A 234 28.34 12.63 18.01
N THR A 235 29.39 13.39 17.73
CA THR A 235 30.07 13.39 16.42
C THR A 235 30.74 12.06 16.06
N SER A 236 31.23 11.29 17.05
CA SER A 236 31.80 9.94 16.84
C SER A 236 30.77 8.91 16.38
N VAL A 237 29.47 9.16 16.55
CA VAL A 237 28.40 8.37 15.92
C VAL A 237 28.51 8.43 14.40
N GLY A 238 29.02 9.53 13.84
CA GLY A 238 29.28 9.74 12.42
C GLY A 238 30.29 8.77 11.79
N GLU A 239 31.00 7.95 12.57
CA GLU A 239 31.92 6.94 12.04
C GLU A 239 31.26 5.54 11.97
N ASP A 240 30.18 5.31 12.73
CA ASP A 240 29.40 4.08 12.76
C ASP A 240 28.19 4.16 11.82
N ILE A 241 28.42 3.86 10.54
CA ILE A 241 27.37 3.91 9.50
C ILE A 241 26.24 2.91 9.80
N ASN A 242 26.57 1.73 10.36
CA ASN A 242 25.57 0.71 10.69
C ASN A 242 24.69 1.13 11.87
N GLY A 243 25.28 1.77 12.89
CA GLY A 243 24.54 2.38 13.99
C GLY A 243 23.64 3.52 13.54
N ILE A 244 24.11 4.39 12.65
CA ILE A 244 23.29 5.47 12.07
C ILE A 244 22.13 4.91 11.25
N LEU A 245 22.39 3.90 10.41
CA LEU A 245 21.33 3.23 9.65
C LEU A 245 20.30 2.58 10.58
N SER A 246 20.75 1.90 11.63
CA SER A 246 19.85 1.27 12.60
C SER A 246 19.03 2.29 13.38
N LEU A 247 19.61 3.44 13.73
CA LEU A 247 18.90 4.55 14.35
C LEU A 247 17.88 5.18 13.40
N TYR A 248 18.21 5.31 12.11
CA TYR A 248 17.27 5.75 11.09
C TYR A 248 16.05 4.83 11.05
N GLU A 249 16.25 3.52 11.00
CA GLU A 249 15.14 2.55 10.99
C GLU A 249 14.32 2.61 12.27
N ALA A 250 14.98 2.63 13.44
CA ALA A 250 14.34 2.74 14.74
C ALA A 250 13.50 4.03 14.89
N SER A 251 13.94 5.15 14.31
CA SER A 251 13.23 6.43 14.42
C SER A 251 11.85 6.45 13.76
N HIS A 252 11.54 5.51 12.86
CA HIS A 252 10.23 5.37 12.22
C HIS A 252 9.18 4.68 13.10
N LEU A 253 9.58 4.17 14.27
CA LEU A 253 8.70 3.65 15.32
C LEU A 253 8.29 4.72 16.34
N ALA A 254 8.50 6.00 16.03
CA ALA A 254 8.09 7.09 16.89
C ALA A 254 6.57 7.10 17.16
N HIS A 255 6.19 7.53 18.35
CA HIS A 255 4.82 7.83 18.76
C HIS A 255 4.55 9.34 18.71
N GLN A 256 3.29 9.73 18.89
CA GLN A 256 2.91 11.14 18.99
C GLN A 256 3.64 11.80 20.19
N GLY A 257 4.23 12.98 19.97
CA GLY A 257 4.94 13.73 21.02
C GLY A 257 6.41 13.33 21.22
N GLU A 258 6.91 12.31 20.53
CA GLU A 258 8.31 11.87 20.63
C GLU A 258 9.24 12.73 19.75
N THR A 259 9.65 13.88 20.26
CA THR A 259 10.51 14.83 19.54
C THR A 259 11.93 14.33 19.34
N LEU A 260 12.49 13.54 20.26
CA LEU A 260 13.85 13.02 20.14
C LEU A 260 13.99 12.08 18.94
N LEU A 261 13.02 11.20 18.71
CA LEU A 261 13.06 10.32 17.54
C LEU A 261 12.90 11.10 16.22
N LEU A 262 12.14 12.20 16.22
CA LEU A 262 12.07 13.10 15.08
C LEU A 262 13.42 13.78 14.79
N GLU A 263 14.13 14.25 15.83
CA GLU A 263 15.50 14.77 15.70
C GLU A 263 16.45 13.70 15.14
N CYS A 264 16.40 12.48 15.68
CA CYS A 264 17.19 11.34 15.20
C CYS A 264 16.90 11.03 13.73
N ARG A 265 15.63 10.96 13.32
CA ARG A 265 15.22 10.73 11.93
C ARG A 265 15.80 11.79 11.00
N THR A 266 15.69 13.06 11.38
CA THR A 266 16.15 14.19 10.58
C THR A 266 17.66 14.18 10.41
N PHE A 267 18.40 13.97 11.50
CA PHE A 267 19.85 13.86 11.49
C PHE A 267 20.32 12.68 10.63
N THR A 268 19.82 11.48 10.92
CA THR A 268 20.26 10.25 10.25
C THR A 268 19.92 10.29 8.77
N SER A 269 18.72 10.73 8.38
CA SER A 269 18.33 10.90 6.97
C SER A 269 19.27 11.86 6.22
N THR A 270 19.63 12.99 6.84
CA THR A 270 20.56 13.96 6.25
C THR A 270 21.96 13.38 6.08
N TYR A 271 22.47 12.72 7.13
CA TYR A 271 23.79 12.10 7.11
C TYR A 271 23.86 10.98 6.07
N LEU A 272 22.92 10.04 6.07
CA LEU A 272 22.90 8.90 5.16
C LEU A 272 22.82 9.35 3.69
N LYS A 273 22.05 10.40 3.39
CA LYS A 273 22.01 11.01 2.05
C LYS A 273 23.37 11.57 1.63
N ALA A 274 24.09 12.23 2.55
CA ALA A 274 25.38 12.85 2.27
C ALA A 274 26.49 11.81 2.00
N ILE A 275 26.49 10.68 2.73
CA ILE A 275 27.55 9.67 2.61
C ILE A 275 27.28 8.59 1.55
N LYS A 276 26.04 8.45 1.06
CA LYS A 276 25.62 7.39 0.13
C LYS A 276 26.52 7.24 -1.10
N GLU A 277 27.03 8.36 -1.64
CA GLU A 277 27.90 8.35 -2.83
C GLU A 277 29.38 8.06 -2.50
N SER A 278 29.76 8.06 -1.22
CA SER A 278 31.15 7.90 -0.73
C SER A 278 31.46 6.52 -0.17
N VAL A 279 30.46 5.64 -0.04
CA VAL A 279 30.62 4.26 0.48
C VAL A 279 30.73 3.24 -0.66
N ASP A 280 31.06 1.99 -0.34
CA ASP A 280 31.07 0.91 -1.32
C ASP A 280 29.66 0.65 -1.88
N ILE A 281 29.59 0.02 -3.05
CA ILE A 281 28.33 -0.18 -3.77
C ILE A 281 27.29 -1.00 -3.00
N ILE A 282 27.71 -1.96 -2.17
CA ILE A 282 26.80 -2.81 -1.40
C ILE A 282 26.17 -1.97 -0.29
N LEU A 283 26.97 -1.21 0.45
CA LEU A 283 26.48 -0.31 1.48
C LEU A 283 25.64 0.83 0.87
N ALA A 284 26.05 1.42 -0.25
CA ALA A 284 25.27 2.45 -0.95
C ALA A 284 23.87 1.95 -1.35
N ASN A 285 23.76 0.67 -1.74
CA ASN A 285 22.48 0.03 -2.04
C ASN A 285 21.63 -0.18 -0.76
N LYS A 286 22.23 -0.61 0.36
CA LYS A 286 21.53 -0.70 1.66
C LYS A 286 21.01 0.67 2.11
N LEU A 287 21.84 1.71 2.03
CA LEU A 287 21.46 3.08 2.37
C LEU A 287 20.36 3.62 1.44
N GLY A 288 20.49 3.37 0.14
CA GLY A 288 19.50 3.75 -0.85
C GLY A 288 18.16 3.09 -0.60
N HIS A 289 18.15 1.79 -0.29
CA HIS A 289 16.95 1.06 0.07
C HIS A 289 16.30 1.70 1.30
N ALA A 290 16.99 1.83 2.43
CA ALA A 290 16.41 2.45 3.63
C ALA A 290 15.85 3.87 3.37
N LEU A 291 16.58 4.72 2.64
CA LEU A 291 16.16 6.09 2.33
C LEU A 291 14.97 6.18 1.36
N ASP A 292 14.76 5.18 0.51
CA ASP A 292 13.62 5.13 -0.42
C ASP A 292 12.31 4.79 0.31
N LEU A 293 12.38 3.95 1.34
CA LEU A 293 11.28 3.61 2.25
C LEU A 293 11.89 2.93 3.51
N PRO A 294 11.57 3.36 4.73
CA PRO A 294 12.11 2.73 5.93
C PRO A 294 11.50 1.33 6.13
N MET A 295 12.24 0.44 6.77
CA MET A 295 11.87 -0.96 6.96
C MET A 295 10.50 -1.15 7.61
N HIS A 296 10.17 -0.33 8.62
CA HIS A 296 8.88 -0.38 9.30
C HIS A 296 7.69 -0.15 8.35
N TRP A 297 7.91 0.55 7.23
CA TRP A 297 6.89 0.88 6.23
C TRP A 297 6.89 -0.07 5.02
N ARG A 298 7.76 -1.09 4.99
CA ARG A 298 7.88 -2.03 3.87
C ARG A 298 6.97 -3.24 4.02
N THR A 299 6.49 -3.75 2.88
CA THR A 299 5.76 -5.03 2.85
C THR A 299 6.75 -6.19 2.99
N GLN A 300 6.50 -7.09 3.94
CA GLN A 300 7.44 -8.15 4.34
C GLN A 300 7.87 -9.07 3.18
N ARG A 301 6.96 -9.43 2.27
CA ARG A 301 7.31 -10.32 1.13
C ARG A 301 8.23 -9.67 0.10
N LEU A 302 8.09 -8.36 -0.12
CA LEU A 302 9.00 -7.63 -1.00
C LEU A 302 10.34 -7.37 -0.33
N GLU A 303 10.34 -7.11 0.98
CA GLU A 303 11.58 -7.03 1.76
C GLU A 303 12.33 -8.36 1.74
N ALA A 304 11.65 -9.49 1.93
CA ALA A 304 12.25 -10.83 1.87
C ALA A 304 12.95 -11.10 0.53
N LEU A 305 12.32 -10.75 -0.60
CA LEU A 305 12.95 -10.87 -1.92
C LEU A 305 14.22 -10.05 -2.04
N TRP A 306 14.19 -8.81 -1.55
CA TRP A 306 15.35 -7.93 -1.60
C TRP A 306 16.46 -8.44 -0.67
N TYR A 307 16.10 -8.76 0.58
CA TYR A 307 17.04 -9.12 1.63
C TYR A 307 17.66 -10.50 1.42
N LEU A 308 16.97 -11.46 0.79
CA LEU A 308 17.56 -12.75 0.42
C LEU A 308 18.84 -12.59 -0.42
N ASN A 309 18.83 -11.66 -1.38
CA ASN A 309 20.01 -11.39 -2.22
C ASN A 309 21.17 -10.76 -1.43
N ILE A 310 20.85 -10.00 -0.37
CA ILE A 310 21.84 -9.39 0.50
C ILE A 310 22.40 -10.43 1.46
N TYR A 311 21.52 -11.12 2.19
CA TYR A 311 21.84 -12.10 3.22
C TYR A 311 22.73 -13.23 2.71
N GLU A 312 22.49 -13.72 1.49
CA GLU A 312 23.32 -14.77 0.86
C GLU A 312 24.80 -14.38 0.73
N ASN A 313 25.12 -13.09 0.72
CA ASN A 313 26.48 -12.56 0.58
C ASN A 313 27.04 -11.99 1.90
N GLU A 314 26.32 -12.09 3.03
CA GLU A 314 26.81 -11.61 4.32
C GLU A 314 27.81 -12.60 4.96
N GLU A 315 28.85 -12.09 5.62
CA GLU A 315 29.92 -12.91 6.19
C GLU A 315 29.43 -13.87 7.29
N ASN A 316 28.40 -13.45 8.04
CA ASN A 316 27.76 -14.20 9.12
C ASN A 316 26.46 -14.88 8.69
N MET A 317 26.25 -15.09 7.39
CA MET A 317 25.08 -15.79 6.84
C MET A 317 24.95 -17.20 7.43
N ASN A 318 23.75 -17.53 7.92
CA ASN A 318 23.41 -18.86 8.41
C ASN A 318 22.83 -19.68 7.25
N PRO A 319 23.51 -20.74 6.77
CA PRO A 319 23.09 -21.49 5.60
C PRO A 319 21.76 -22.22 5.81
N THR A 320 21.49 -22.71 7.03
CA THR A 320 20.22 -23.35 7.38
C THR A 320 19.06 -22.36 7.29
N LEU A 321 19.25 -21.15 7.81
CA LEU A 321 18.24 -20.09 7.73
C LEU A 321 18.03 -19.61 6.29
N LEU A 322 19.10 -19.44 5.52
CA LEU A 322 19.02 -19.06 4.10
C LEU A 322 18.23 -20.11 3.30
N GLU A 323 18.54 -21.40 3.49
CA GLU A 323 17.82 -22.48 2.80
C GLU A 323 16.35 -22.51 3.20
N LEU A 324 16.05 -22.40 4.50
CA LEU A 324 14.67 -22.33 5.00
C LEU A 324 13.93 -21.16 4.35
N ALA A 325 14.54 -19.97 4.31
CA ALA A 325 13.93 -18.78 3.75
C ALA A 325 13.62 -18.90 2.26
N LYS A 326 14.56 -19.46 1.46
CA LYS A 326 14.31 -19.71 0.03
C LYS A 326 13.21 -20.74 -0.18
N LEU A 327 13.23 -21.82 0.60
CA LEU A 327 12.25 -22.91 0.49
C LEU A 327 10.84 -22.43 0.89
N ASP A 328 10.72 -21.78 2.05
CA ASP A 328 9.47 -21.19 2.52
C ASP A 328 8.94 -20.16 1.53
N PHE A 329 9.81 -19.29 1.00
CA PHE A 329 9.40 -18.31 0.01
C PHE A 329 8.66 -18.94 -1.16
N ASN A 330 9.22 -20.04 -1.71
CA ASN A 330 8.64 -20.76 -2.83
C ASN A 330 7.37 -21.53 -2.48
N MET A 331 7.30 -22.13 -1.29
CA MET A 331 6.09 -22.81 -0.79
C MET A 331 4.93 -21.83 -0.59
N VAL A 332 5.21 -20.66 -0.01
CA VAL A 332 4.24 -19.57 0.16
C VAL A 332 3.83 -18.99 -1.21
N GLN A 333 4.77 -18.79 -2.13
CA GLN A 333 4.47 -18.38 -3.52
C GLN A 333 3.52 -19.38 -4.20
N ALA A 334 3.73 -20.69 -4.02
CA ALA A 334 2.84 -21.72 -4.56
C ALA A 334 1.41 -21.61 -4.00
N THR A 335 1.28 -21.24 -2.73
CA THR A 335 -0.03 -20.96 -2.11
C THR A 335 -0.67 -19.72 -2.73
N HIS A 336 0.09 -18.63 -2.89
CA HIS A 336 -0.41 -17.40 -3.52
C HIS A 336 -0.85 -17.60 -4.97
N GLN A 337 -0.16 -18.42 -5.75
CA GLN A 337 -0.60 -18.79 -7.10
C GLN A 337 -1.96 -19.48 -7.09
N ARG A 338 -2.20 -20.41 -6.15
CA ARG A 338 -3.50 -21.09 -6.00
C ARG A 338 -4.59 -20.09 -5.61
N ASP A 339 -4.30 -19.20 -4.67
CA ASP A 339 -5.22 -18.16 -4.22
C ASP A 339 -5.58 -17.22 -5.39
N LEU A 340 -4.59 -16.74 -6.15
CA LEU A 340 -4.81 -15.88 -7.32
C LEU A 340 -5.65 -16.57 -8.40
N ARG A 341 -5.41 -17.86 -8.69
CA ARG A 341 -6.24 -18.62 -9.64
C ARG A 341 -7.70 -18.67 -9.21
N THR A 342 -7.95 -18.79 -7.91
CA THR A 342 -9.29 -18.79 -7.34
C THR A 342 -9.96 -17.43 -7.48
N ALA A 343 -9.26 -16.35 -7.14
CA ALA A 343 -9.77 -14.97 -7.30
C ALA A 343 -10.04 -14.63 -8.78
N SER A 344 -9.13 -15.01 -9.68
CA SER A 344 -9.27 -14.80 -11.12
C SER A 344 -10.44 -15.60 -11.71
N SER A 345 -10.66 -16.84 -11.27
CA SER A 345 -11.81 -17.66 -11.68
C SER A 345 -13.13 -17.03 -11.24
N TRP A 346 -13.20 -16.55 -9.99
CA TRP A 346 -14.35 -15.82 -9.51
C TRP A 346 -14.63 -14.59 -10.38
N TRP A 347 -13.62 -13.75 -10.64
CA TRP A 347 -13.79 -12.53 -11.41
C TRP A 347 -14.27 -12.80 -12.84
N SER A 348 -13.65 -13.78 -13.50
CA SER A 348 -14.05 -14.26 -14.84
C SER A 348 -15.49 -14.75 -14.85
N SER A 349 -15.90 -15.55 -13.84
CA SER A 349 -17.26 -16.09 -13.74
C SER A 349 -18.33 -15.03 -13.46
N LEU A 350 -17.95 -13.93 -12.80
CA LEU A 350 -18.86 -12.85 -12.45
C LEU A 350 -19.28 -12.02 -13.67
N GLY A 351 -18.46 -12.00 -14.72
CA GLY A 351 -18.75 -11.33 -15.99
C GLY A 351 -18.74 -9.80 -15.93
N LEU A 352 -18.47 -9.19 -14.77
CA LEU A 352 -18.45 -7.72 -14.61
C LEU A 352 -17.40 -7.06 -15.48
N GLY A 353 -16.21 -7.64 -15.66
CA GLY A 353 -15.16 -7.07 -16.51
C GLY A 353 -15.59 -6.89 -17.98
N GLY A 354 -16.51 -7.73 -18.46
CA GLY A 354 -17.11 -7.59 -19.80
C GLY A 354 -18.33 -6.66 -19.82
N ASN A 355 -19.20 -6.76 -18.81
CA ASN A 355 -20.45 -6.00 -18.75
C ASN A 355 -20.25 -4.53 -18.36
N LEU A 356 -19.18 -4.21 -17.61
CA LEU A 356 -18.85 -2.88 -17.12
C LEU A 356 -17.53 -2.41 -17.75
N SER A 357 -17.48 -2.32 -19.07
CA SER A 357 -16.26 -2.00 -19.83
C SER A 357 -15.65 -0.62 -19.52
N PHE A 358 -16.38 0.25 -18.81
CA PHE A 358 -15.87 1.54 -18.33
C PHE A 358 -14.99 1.42 -17.08
N SER A 359 -15.08 0.30 -16.35
CA SER A 359 -14.37 0.08 -15.09
C SER A 359 -13.05 -0.68 -15.29
N ARG A 360 -12.11 -0.44 -14.37
CA ARG A 360 -10.82 -1.11 -14.24
C ARG A 360 -11.01 -2.60 -13.88
N ASP A 361 -10.54 -3.48 -14.77
CA ASP A 361 -10.28 -4.89 -14.48
C ASP A 361 -8.85 -5.03 -13.93
N ARG A 362 -8.72 -5.23 -12.61
CA ARG A 362 -7.45 -5.19 -11.87
C ARG A 362 -7.36 -6.30 -10.84
N ILE A 363 -7.91 -7.48 -11.15
CA ILE A 363 -8.01 -8.56 -10.16
C ILE A 363 -6.63 -8.99 -9.62
N THR A 364 -5.58 -8.91 -10.43
CA THR A 364 -4.21 -9.25 -10.02
C THR A 364 -3.59 -8.16 -9.13
N GLU A 365 -3.81 -6.88 -9.40
CA GLU A 365 -3.40 -5.77 -8.53
C GLU A 365 -4.24 -5.73 -7.23
N CYS A 366 -5.53 -6.05 -7.30
CA CYS A 366 -6.39 -6.25 -6.12
C CYS A 366 -5.87 -7.42 -5.27
N PHE A 367 -5.43 -8.50 -5.90
CA PHE A 367 -4.78 -9.61 -5.21
C PHE A 367 -3.43 -9.21 -4.61
N PHE A 368 -2.66 -8.32 -5.26
CA PHE A 368 -1.42 -7.79 -4.70
C PHE A 368 -1.66 -7.04 -3.39
N LEU A 369 -2.71 -6.21 -3.31
CA LEU A 369 -3.10 -5.54 -2.08
C LEU A 369 -3.46 -6.57 -1.00
N ALA A 370 -4.33 -7.54 -1.33
CA ALA A 370 -4.74 -8.58 -0.39
C ALA A 370 -3.55 -9.40 0.13
N LEU A 371 -2.63 -9.77 -0.77
CA LEU A 371 -1.37 -10.46 -0.43
C LEU A 371 -0.50 -9.61 0.50
N GLY A 372 -0.40 -8.30 0.25
CA GLY A 372 0.37 -7.41 1.10
C GLY A 372 -0.21 -7.26 2.50
N VAL A 373 -1.55 -7.25 2.64
CA VAL A 373 -2.25 -7.19 3.94
C VAL A 373 -2.07 -8.47 4.74
N MET A 374 -2.20 -9.62 4.07
CA MET A 374 -2.12 -10.95 4.68
C MET A 374 -1.34 -11.85 3.73
N PHE A 375 -0.08 -12.10 4.00
CA PHE A 375 0.78 -12.91 3.11
C PHE A 375 0.93 -14.34 3.60
N GLU A 376 0.66 -14.60 4.87
CA GLU A 376 0.94 -15.85 5.54
C GLU A 376 0.04 -16.97 4.96
N PRO A 377 0.56 -18.21 4.81
CA PRO A 377 -0.10 -19.27 4.06
C PRO A 377 -1.45 -19.69 4.66
N GLN A 378 -1.63 -19.60 5.98
CA GLN A 378 -2.89 -19.91 6.67
C GLN A 378 -4.04 -18.98 6.30
N PHE A 379 -3.75 -17.80 5.75
CA PHE A 379 -4.75 -16.79 5.37
C PHE A 379 -5.19 -16.90 3.90
N GLY A 380 -5.16 -18.10 3.30
CA GLY A 380 -5.58 -18.32 1.90
C GLY A 380 -7.03 -17.91 1.61
N TYR A 381 -7.99 -18.38 2.42
CA TYR A 381 -9.40 -17.98 2.28
C TYR A 381 -9.59 -16.45 2.39
N PRO A 382 -9.19 -15.78 3.49
CA PRO A 382 -9.42 -14.35 3.61
C PRO A 382 -8.68 -13.55 2.53
N ARG A 383 -7.51 -14.00 2.06
CA ARG A 383 -6.76 -13.32 0.99
C ARG A 383 -7.50 -13.36 -0.34
N VAL A 384 -8.10 -14.50 -0.68
CA VAL A 384 -8.97 -14.61 -1.87
C VAL A 384 -10.18 -13.70 -1.73
N GLU A 385 -10.91 -13.78 -0.62
CA GLU A 385 -12.10 -12.96 -0.39
C GLU A 385 -11.78 -11.45 -0.40
N LEU A 386 -10.66 -11.05 0.19
CA LEU A 386 -10.23 -9.66 0.22
C LEU A 386 -9.86 -9.15 -1.20
N ALA A 387 -9.27 -9.99 -2.05
CA ALA A 387 -9.03 -9.63 -3.44
C ALA A 387 -10.35 -9.36 -4.20
N LYS A 388 -11.40 -10.13 -3.92
CA LYS A 388 -12.75 -9.89 -4.46
C LYS A 388 -13.31 -8.55 -3.99
N VAL A 389 -13.17 -8.26 -2.69
CA VAL A 389 -13.58 -6.98 -2.09
C VAL A 389 -12.86 -5.82 -2.77
N CYS A 390 -11.54 -5.89 -2.95
CA CYS A 390 -10.76 -4.85 -3.63
C CYS A 390 -11.18 -4.64 -5.10
N GLN A 391 -11.54 -5.71 -5.82
CA GLN A 391 -12.04 -5.58 -7.19
C GLN A 391 -13.43 -4.96 -7.23
N LEU A 392 -14.32 -5.31 -6.30
CA LEU A 392 -15.64 -4.67 -6.17
C LEU A 392 -15.51 -3.19 -5.78
N ILE A 393 -14.61 -2.85 -4.85
CA ILE A 393 -14.27 -1.45 -4.51
C ILE A 393 -13.85 -0.70 -5.77
N THR A 394 -12.91 -1.25 -6.54
CA THR A 394 -12.41 -0.61 -7.78
C THR A 394 -13.55 -0.37 -8.77
N THR A 395 -14.47 -1.34 -8.91
CA THR A 395 -15.62 -1.19 -9.80
C THR A 395 -16.63 -0.16 -9.31
N ILE A 396 -16.89 -0.11 -8.01
CA ILE A 396 -17.78 0.88 -7.43
C ILE A 396 -17.14 2.28 -7.51
N ASP A 397 -15.86 2.43 -7.22
CA ASP A 397 -15.10 3.68 -7.35
C ASP A 397 -15.28 4.29 -8.75
N ASP A 398 -15.07 3.49 -9.81
CA ASP A 398 -15.29 3.92 -11.20
C ASP A 398 -16.74 4.30 -11.53
N ILE A 399 -17.71 3.77 -10.77
CA ILE A 399 -19.10 4.21 -10.88
C ILE A 399 -19.25 5.62 -10.30
N TYR A 400 -18.63 5.93 -9.16
CA TYR A 400 -18.77 7.21 -8.46
C TYR A 400 -17.95 8.36 -9.06
N ASP A 401 -16.70 8.11 -9.44
CA ASP A 401 -15.75 9.16 -9.85
C ASP A 401 -15.76 9.41 -11.37
N VAL A 402 -16.25 8.45 -12.17
CA VAL A 402 -16.25 8.50 -13.64
C VAL A 402 -17.66 8.37 -14.21
N PHE A 403 -18.34 7.23 -14.04
CA PHE A 403 -19.44 6.86 -14.94
C PHE A 403 -20.83 7.33 -14.53
N GLY A 404 -21.18 7.24 -13.24
CA GLY A 404 -22.51 7.50 -12.70
C GLY A 404 -22.89 8.98 -12.72
N SER A 405 -24.18 9.29 -12.90
CA SER A 405 -24.70 10.64 -12.65
C SER A 405 -25.04 10.81 -11.16
N LEU A 406 -25.08 12.05 -10.66
CA LEU A 406 -25.33 12.28 -9.24
C LEU A 406 -26.63 11.62 -8.73
N ASP A 407 -27.74 11.71 -9.47
CA ASP A 407 -29.02 11.09 -9.11
C ASP A 407 -28.92 9.55 -9.03
N GLU A 408 -28.17 8.93 -9.96
CA GLU A 408 -27.95 7.49 -9.94
C GLU A 408 -27.07 7.07 -8.76
N LEU A 409 -26.04 7.86 -8.43
CA LEU A 409 -25.17 7.61 -7.29
C LEU A 409 -25.93 7.72 -5.97
N GLU A 410 -26.87 8.65 -5.85
CA GLU A 410 -27.76 8.74 -4.69
C GLU A 410 -28.62 7.48 -4.57
N CYS A 411 -29.18 6.99 -5.68
CA CYS A 411 -29.97 5.75 -5.70
C CYS A 411 -29.12 4.52 -5.35
N PHE A 412 -27.90 4.41 -5.88
CA PHE A 412 -26.98 3.31 -5.57
C PHE A 412 -26.57 3.34 -4.10
N THR A 413 -26.26 4.52 -3.57
CA THR A 413 -25.92 4.69 -2.14
C THR A 413 -27.07 4.27 -1.23
N ASP A 414 -28.31 4.68 -1.53
CA ASP A 414 -29.50 4.26 -0.77
C ASP A 414 -29.74 2.74 -0.87
N ALA A 415 -29.53 2.14 -2.04
CA ALA A 415 -29.66 0.70 -2.23
C ALA A 415 -28.66 -0.09 -1.38
N VAL A 416 -27.39 0.33 -1.34
CA VAL A 416 -26.34 -0.28 -0.49
C VAL A 416 -26.62 -0.05 0.99
N ASP A 417 -27.02 1.15 1.39
CA ASP A 417 -27.32 1.47 2.80
C ASP A 417 -28.49 0.63 3.34
N ARG A 418 -29.58 0.54 2.58
CA ARG A 418 -30.74 -0.31 2.92
C ARG A 418 -30.42 -1.79 2.84
N TRP A 419 -29.52 -2.18 1.95
CA TRP A 419 -29.15 -3.57 1.66
C TRP A 419 -30.37 -4.44 1.33
N ASP A 420 -31.32 -3.87 0.58
CA ASP A 420 -32.54 -4.54 0.13
C ASP A 420 -32.46 -4.83 -1.37
N ILE A 421 -32.61 -6.10 -1.74
CA ILE A 421 -32.60 -6.55 -3.13
C ILE A 421 -33.72 -5.90 -3.95
N LYS A 422 -34.81 -5.47 -3.33
CA LYS A 422 -35.93 -4.78 -4.01
C LYS A 422 -35.55 -3.38 -4.50
N SER A 423 -34.48 -2.78 -3.97
CA SER A 423 -33.98 -1.48 -4.43
C SER A 423 -33.43 -1.53 -5.85
N ILE A 424 -33.16 -2.73 -6.40
CA ILE A 424 -32.63 -2.94 -7.74
C ILE A 424 -33.51 -2.36 -8.85
N ASP A 425 -34.83 -2.32 -8.65
CA ASP A 425 -35.79 -1.84 -9.65
C ASP A 425 -35.63 -0.33 -9.93
N ARG A 426 -34.95 0.39 -9.03
CA ARG A 426 -34.68 1.83 -9.14
C ARG A 426 -33.33 2.15 -9.76
N LEU A 427 -32.47 1.15 -9.95
CA LEU A 427 -31.11 1.34 -10.44
C LEU A 427 -31.07 1.18 -11.98
N PRO A 428 -30.17 1.91 -12.67
CA PRO A 428 -29.87 1.64 -14.07
C PRO A 428 -29.20 0.26 -14.22
N GLU A 429 -29.33 -0.35 -15.39
CA GLU A 429 -28.97 -1.76 -15.61
C GLU A 429 -27.53 -2.12 -15.18
N TYR A 430 -26.57 -1.24 -15.46
CA TYR A 430 -25.17 -1.46 -15.09
C TYR A 430 -24.96 -1.49 -13.55
N MET A 431 -25.69 -0.65 -12.81
CA MET A 431 -25.68 -0.62 -11.34
C MET A 431 -26.41 -1.82 -10.75
N LYS A 432 -27.45 -2.33 -11.39
CA LYS A 432 -28.15 -3.55 -10.93
C LYS A 432 -27.20 -4.74 -10.85
N ILE A 433 -26.41 -4.93 -11.91
CA ILE A 433 -25.45 -6.03 -12.01
C ILE A 433 -24.34 -5.84 -10.95
N CYS A 434 -23.82 -4.62 -10.80
CA CYS A 434 -22.82 -4.31 -9.76
C CYS A 434 -23.36 -4.54 -8.34
N PHE A 435 -24.56 -4.02 -8.03
CA PHE A 435 -25.20 -4.18 -6.73
C PHE A 435 -25.48 -5.64 -6.38
N LEU A 436 -26.01 -6.43 -7.32
CA LEU A 436 -26.23 -7.87 -7.09
C LEU A 436 -24.92 -8.62 -6.89
N ALA A 437 -23.88 -8.29 -7.64
CA ALA A 437 -22.56 -8.89 -7.46
C ALA A 437 -22.00 -8.60 -6.05
N LEU A 438 -22.10 -7.35 -5.60
CA LEU A 438 -21.74 -6.93 -4.25
C LEU A 438 -22.56 -7.68 -3.20
N TYR A 439 -23.89 -7.61 -3.30
CA TYR A 439 -24.84 -8.22 -2.36
C TYR A 439 -24.61 -9.73 -2.22
N ASN A 440 -24.53 -10.45 -3.34
CA ASN A 440 -24.34 -11.91 -3.33
C ASN A 440 -22.98 -12.30 -2.76
N THR A 441 -21.91 -11.58 -3.15
CA THR A 441 -20.55 -11.88 -2.69
C THR A 441 -20.43 -11.65 -1.18
N THR A 442 -20.91 -10.52 -0.68
CA THR A 442 -20.84 -10.18 0.75
C THR A 442 -21.75 -11.07 1.60
N ASN A 443 -22.95 -11.42 1.14
CA ASN A 443 -23.81 -12.36 1.87
C ASN A 443 -23.24 -13.78 1.87
N GLN A 444 -22.56 -14.21 0.81
CA GLN A 444 -21.84 -15.49 0.79
C GLN A 444 -20.70 -15.50 1.82
N MET A 445 -19.91 -14.43 1.90
CA MET A 445 -18.87 -14.28 2.94
C MET A 445 -19.48 -14.39 4.34
N GLY A 446 -20.60 -13.68 4.57
CA GLY A 446 -21.33 -13.74 5.83
C GLY A 446 -21.87 -15.13 6.17
N TYR A 447 -22.40 -15.85 5.18
CA TYR A 447 -22.85 -17.23 5.35
C TYR A 447 -21.71 -18.18 5.72
N GLU A 448 -20.55 -18.06 5.07
CA GLU A 448 -19.38 -18.88 5.38
C GLU A 448 -18.92 -18.70 6.84
N ILE A 449 -18.86 -17.46 7.33
CA ILE A 449 -18.49 -17.18 8.73
C ILE A 449 -19.59 -17.61 9.70
N LEU A 450 -20.87 -17.45 9.36
CA LEU A 450 -21.98 -17.95 10.17
C LEU A 450 -21.94 -19.47 10.30
N LYS A 451 -21.66 -20.18 9.20
CA LYS A 451 -21.53 -21.65 9.17
C LYS A 451 -20.35 -22.13 10.02
N ASP A 452 -19.22 -21.45 9.93
CA ASP A 452 -17.98 -21.87 10.59
C ASP A 452 -17.89 -21.45 12.07
N GLN A 453 -18.41 -20.27 12.42
CA GLN A 453 -18.25 -19.67 13.76
C GLN A 453 -19.58 -19.40 14.50
N GLY A 454 -20.73 -19.55 13.84
CA GLY A 454 -22.04 -19.25 14.44
C GLY A 454 -22.33 -17.75 14.59
N ILE A 455 -21.53 -16.88 13.96
CA ILE A 455 -21.64 -15.42 14.08
C ILE A 455 -22.13 -14.83 12.76
N ASN A 456 -23.20 -14.02 12.82
CA ASN A 456 -23.67 -13.27 11.66
C ASN A 456 -22.88 -11.97 11.50
N ILE A 457 -21.95 -11.94 10.54
CA ILE A 457 -21.12 -10.76 10.26
C ILE A 457 -21.71 -9.83 9.18
N ILE A 458 -22.80 -10.21 8.50
CA ILE A 458 -23.38 -9.45 7.39
C ILE A 458 -23.67 -7.98 7.75
N PRO A 459 -24.24 -7.66 8.93
CA PRO A 459 -24.53 -6.26 9.28
C PRO A 459 -23.27 -5.37 9.34
N TYR A 460 -22.14 -5.93 9.76
CA TYR A 460 -20.87 -5.20 9.85
C TYR A 460 -20.25 -4.96 8.46
N LEU A 461 -20.32 -5.97 7.58
CA LEU A 461 -19.85 -5.83 6.20
C LEU A 461 -20.73 -4.84 5.43
N GLN A 462 -22.05 -4.93 5.57
CA GLN A 462 -23.02 -3.98 5.00
C GLN A 462 -22.69 -2.55 5.43
N LYS A 463 -22.50 -2.33 6.75
CA LYS A 463 -22.16 -1.01 7.27
C LYS A 463 -20.89 -0.45 6.62
N ALA A 464 -19.84 -1.27 6.50
CA ALA A 464 -18.59 -0.85 5.88
C ALA A 464 -18.76 -0.46 4.39
N TRP A 465 -19.58 -1.19 3.64
CA TRP A 465 -19.91 -0.83 2.25
C TRP A 465 -20.75 0.45 2.16
N ALA A 466 -21.74 0.60 3.05
CA ALA A 466 -22.58 1.79 3.11
C ALA A 466 -21.76 3.04 3.46
N ASP A 467 -20.86 2.94 4.44
CA ASP A 467 -19.98 4.03 4.85
C ASP A 467 -19.04 4.44 3.70
N LEU A 468 -18.48 3.48 2.95
CA LEU A 468 -17.69 3.75 1.74
C LEU A 468 -18.53 4.47 0.66
N CYS A 469 -19.71 3.95 0.34
CA CYS A 469 -20.59 4.54 -0.69
C CYS A 469 -21.04 5.97 -0.32
N LYS A 470 -21.33 6.22 0.96
CA LYS A 470 -21.65 7.57 1.47
C LYS A 470 -20.46 8.51 1.33
N ALA A 471 -19.24 8.06 1.65
CA ALA A 471 -18.04 8.88 1.53
C ALA A 471 -17.70 9.22 0.07
N MET A 472 -17.83 8.26 -0.85
CA MET A 472 -17.68 8.53 -2.29
C MET A 472 -18.77 9.46 -2.82
N LEU A 473 -20.02 9.33 -2.35
CA LEU A 473 -21.09 10.25 -2.71
C LEU A 473 -20.79 11.70 -2.30
N VAL A 474 -20.17 11.91 -1.13
CA VAL A 474 -19.73 13.25 -0.70
C VAL A 474 -18.70 13.82 -1.68
N GLU A 475 -17.72 13.03 -2.11
CA GLU A 475 -16.74 13.46 -3.12
C GLU A 475 -17.38 13.76 -4.48
N SER A 476 -18.31 12.92 -4.94
CA SER A 476 -19.08 13.20 -6.15
C SER A 476 -19.86 14.52 -6.01
N LYS A 477 -20.47 14.81 -4.85
CA LYS A 477 -21.16 16.08 -4.59
C LYS A 477 -20.22 17.27 -4.64
N TRP A 478 -19.01 17.15 -4.10
CA TRP A 478 -17.98 18.19 -4.22
C TRP A 478 -17.59 18.43 -5.67
N TYR A 479 -17.35 17.36 -6.44
CA TYR A 479 -17.05 17.44 -7.86
C TYR A 479 -18.16 18.15 -8.66
N TYR A 480 -19.40 17.68 -8.57
CA TYR A 480 -20.52 18.22 -9.34
C TYR A 480 -20.90 19.65 -8.98
N SER A 481 -20.71 20.06 -7.71
CA SER A 481 -20.97 21.44 -7.28
C SER A 481 -19.79 22.39 -7.52
N GLY A 482 -18.61 21.87 -7.84
CA GLY A 482 -17.36 22.63 -7.86
C GLY A 482 -16.88 23.09 -6.47
N TYR A 483 -17.46 22.52 -5.40
CA TYR A 483 -17.05 22.82 -4.03
C TYR A 483 -15.65 22.29 -3.76
N LYS A 484 -14.85 23.10 -3.06
CA LYS A 484 -13.52 22.73 -2.60
C LYS A 484 -13.51 22.78 -1.08
N PRO A 485 -13.45 21.64 -0.37
CA PRO A 485 -13.42 21.60 1.09
C PRO A 485 -12.13 22.21 1.67
N SER A 486 -12.06 22.37 3.00
CA SER A 486 -10.77 22.53 3.69
C SER A 486 -9.98 21.22 3.67
N LEU A 487 -8.68 21.25 3.95
CA LEU A 487 -7.91 20.01 4.05
C LEU A 487 -8.45 19.10 5.16
N GLU A 488 -8.84 19.66 6.31
CA GLU A 488 -9.40 18.87 7.40
C GLU A 488 -10.75 18.22 7.02
N GLU A 489 -11.65 18.96 6.38
CA GLU A 489 -12.93 18.44 5.91
C GLU A 489 -12.72 17.34 4.86
N TYR A 490 -11.82 17.57 3.90
CA TYR A 490 -11.42 16.56 2.92
C TYR A 490 -10.92 15.29 3.61
N LEU A 491 -9.93 15.42 4.51
CA LEU A 491 -9.30 14.27 5.14
C LEU A 491 -10.27 13.50 6.04
N ASN A 492 -11.25 14.15 6.68
CA ASN A 492 -12.26 13.48 7.49
C ASN A 492 -13.22 12.59 6.67
N ASN A 493 -13.42 12.89 5.38
CA ASN A 493 -14.11 12.01 4.43
C ASN A 493 -13.13 11.04 3.74
N GLY A 494 -11.96 11.55 3.37
CA GLY A 494 -10.96 10.93 2.51
C GLY A 494 -10.40 9.62 3.05
N TRP A 495 -10.25 9.49 4.36
CA TRP A 495 -9.81 8.22 4.97
C TRP A 495 -10.88 7.11 4.87
N VAL A 496 -12.16 7.45 4.67
CA VAL A 496 -13.24 6.48 4.44
C VAL A 496 -13.35 6.16 2.96
N SER A 497 -13.38 7.19 2.10
CA SER A 497 -13.47 7.03 0.65
C SER A 497 -12.25 6.34 0.04
N SER A 498 -11.09 6.34 0.72
CA SER A 498 -9.92 5.56 0.29
C SER A 498 -10.11 4.05 0.34
N SER A 499 -11.24 3.57 0.86
CA SER A 499 -11.60 2.15 1.02
C SER A 499 -10.81 1.38 2.09
N GLY A 500 -9.84 2.01 2.76
CA GLY A 500 -9.11 1.39 3.84
C GLY A 500 -9.99 0.77 4.94
N PRO A 501 -11.10 1.42 5.37
CA PRO A 501 -11.95 0.86 6.41
C PRO A 501 -12.68 -0.41 5.98
N VAL A 502 -13.23 -0.42 4.76
CA VAL A 502 -13.93 -1.60 4.24
C VAL A 502 -12.95 -2.78 4.06
N ILE A 503 -11.72 -2.52 3.62
CA ILE A 503 -10.66 -3.53 3.49
C ILE A 503 -10.33 -4.13 4.86
N LEU A 504 -10.11 -3.29 5.89
CA LEU A 504 -9.73 -3.77 7.22
C LEU A 504 -10.86 -4.51 7.94
N VAL A 505 -12.10 -4.05 7.81
CA VAL A 505 -13.27 -4.75 8.37
C VAL A 505 -13.42 -6.14 7.74
N HIS A 506 -13.27 -6.25 6.41
CA HIS A 506 -13.30 -7.56 5.75
C HIS A 506 -12.09 -8.43 6.15
N ALA A 507 -10.88 -7.86 6.19
CA ALA A 507 -9.68 -8.59 6.59
C ALA A 507 -9.80 -9.18 8.00
N PHE A 508 -10.36 -8.42 8.94
CA PHE A 508 -10.61 -8.87 10.31
C PHE A 508 -11.63 -10.01 10.36
N LEU A 509 -12.81 -9.78 9.81
CA LEU A 509 -13.96 -10.68 9.98
C LEU A 509 -13.85 -11.97 9.16
N LEU A 510 -13.09 -11.95 8.06
CA LEU A 510 -12.90 -13.12 7.20
C LEU A 510 -11.67 -13.97 7.58
N SER A 511 -10.86 -13.52 8.54
CA SER A 511 -9.62 -14.19 8.99
C SER A 511 -9.81 -15.63 9.46
N LYS A 512 -11.07 -16.05 9.70
CA LYS A 512 -11.46 -17.33 10.34
C LYS A 512 -10.82 -17.57 11.70
N GLN A 513 -10.25 -16.53 12.31
CA GLN A 513 -9.83 -16.55 13.70
C GLN A 513 -11.03 -16.31 14.61
N PRO A 514 -11.02 -16.80 15.87
CA PRO A 514 -12.12 -16.56 16.80
C PRO A 514 -12.41 -15.07 16.98
N ILE A 515 -13.64 -14.66 16.69
CA ILE A 515 -14.10 -13.28 16.81
C ILE A 515 -14.74 -13.08 18.18
N SER A 516 -14.18 -12.19 19.00
CA SER A 516 -14.82 -11.76 20.25
C SER A 516 -15.92 -10.73 19.98
N THR A 517 -17.09 -10.91 20.60
CA THR A 517 -18.21 -9.95 20.53
C THR A 517 -17.83 -8.56 21.05
N GLN A 518 -16.94 -8.48 22.06
CA GLN A 518 -16.42 -7.21 22.56
C GLN A 518 -15.65 -6.42 21.50
N VAL A 519 -14.96 -7.13 20.60
CA VAL A 519 -14.20 -6.50 19.51
C VAL A 519 -15.15 -6.01 18.41
N LEU A 520 -16.21 -6.76 18.12
CA LEU A 520 -17.27 -6.33 17.18
C LEU A 520 -17.95 -5.03 17.63
N ASP A 521 -18.30 -4.93 18.91
CA ASP A 521 -18.90 -3.73 19.50
C ASP A 521 -17.92 -2.55 19.60
N GLY A 522 -16.61 -2.82 19.47
CA GLY A 522 -15.51 -1.87 19.56
C GLY A 522 -15.13 -1.22 18.23
N LEU A 523 -15.45 -1.86 17.09
CA LEU A 523 -15.09 -1.38 15.74
C LEU A 523 -15.55 0.07 15.48
N ASP A 524 -16.72 0.44 16.00
CA ASP A 524 -17.28 1.80 15.87
C ASP A 524 -16.81 2.76 16.98
N LYS A 525 -16.28 2.26 18.09
CA LYS A 525 -15.98 3.06 19.31
C LYS A 525 -14.54 3.55 19.40
N ASN A 526 -13.58 2.80 18.84
CA ASN A 526 -12.18 3.22 18.80
C ASN A 526 -11.54 2.87 17.44
N PRO A 527 -11.69 3.75 16.43
CA PRO A 527 -11.33 3.42 15.06
C PRO A 527 -9.84 3.62 14.76
N GLY A 528 -8.97 3.93 15.73
CA GLY A 528 -7.57 4.32 15.45
C GLY A 528 -6.81 3.34 14.54
N LEU A 529 -6.91 2.04 14.83
CA LEU A 529 -6.33 0.96 14.01
C LEU A 529 -6.92 0.85 12.59
N ILE A 530 -8.09 1.43 12.35
CA ILE A 530 -8.71 1.48 11.02
C ILE A 530 -8.41 2.82 10.35
N ARG A 531 -8.57 3.92 11.09
CA ARG A 531 -8.46 5.30 10.62
C ARG A 531 -7.06 5.62 10.12
N TRP A 532 -6.02 5.35 10.92
CA TRP A 532 -4.66 5.76 10.57
C TRP A 532 -4.07 5.03 9.36
N PRO A 533 -4.18 3.69 9.20
CA PRO A 533 -3.73 3.05 7.96
C PRO A 533 -4.57 3.49 6.75
N SER A 534 -5.86 3.77 6.94
CA SER A 534 -6.72 4.29 5.85
C SER A 534 -6.39 5.74 5.47
N MET A 535 -5.93 6.55 6.43
CA MET A 535 -5.39 7.89 6.20
C MET A 535 -4.07 7.79 5.42
N ILE A 536 -3.17 6.89 5.82
CA ILE A 536 -1.92 6.63 5.07
C ILE A 536 -2.24 6.21 3.65
N PHE A 537 -3.21 5.30 3.45
CA PHE A 537 -3.69 4.92 2.13
C PHE A 537 -4.13 6.14 1.33
N ARG A 538 -5.07 6.95 1.85
CA ARG A 538 -5.55 8.16 1.18
C ARG A 538 -4.40 9.07 0.74
N LEU A 539 -3.50 9.42 1.66
CA LEU A 539 -2.42 10.36 1.39
C LEU A 539 -1.40 9.81 0.38
N CYS A 540 -1.04 8.52 0.46
CA CYS A 540 -0.17 7.86 -0.52
C CYS A 540 -0.81 7.84 -1.92
N ASN A 541 -2.11 7.55 -2.00
CA ASN A 541 -2.88 7.57 -3.23
C ASN A 541 -2.86 8.96 -3.86
N ASP A 542 -3.31 9.99 -3.13
CA ASP A 542 -3.36 11.37 -3.61
C ASP A 542 -2.01 11.86 -4.15
N LEU A 543 -0.89 11.55 -3.46
CA LEU A 543 0.45 11.91 -3.93
C LEU A 543 0.77 11.32 -5.31
N ALA A 544 0.35 10.08 -5.54
CA ALA A 544 0.67 9.30 -6.73
C ALA A 544 -0.27 9.56 -7.91
N THR A 545 -1.54 9.91 -7.64
CA THR A 545 -2.60 9.99 -8.66
C THR A 545 -2.99 11.41 -9.05
N TYR A 546 -2.69 12.42 -8.19
CA TYR A 546 -3.11 13.82 -8.32
C TYR A 546 -3.12 14.38 -9.75
N LYS A 547 -2.02 14.25 -10.51
CA LYS A 547 -1.91 14.86 -11.83
C LYS A 547 -2.87 14.22 -12.85
N VAL A 548 -3.07 12.91 -12.77
CA VAL A 548 -3.91 12.17 -13.72
C VAL A 548 -5.38 12.42 -13.42
N GLU A 549 -5.77 12.32 -12.14
CA GLU A 549 -7.16 12.54 -11.69
C GLU A 549 -7.60 13.97 -11.96
N LYS A 550 -6.73 14.96 -11.68
CA LYS A 550 -7.00 16.37 -11.97
C LYS A 550 -7.27 16.65 -13.45
N VAL A 551 -6.57 15.96 -14.35
CA VAL A 551 -6.76 16.10 -15.80
C VAL A 551 -8.03 15.37 -16.26
N ARG A 552 -8.31 14.20 -15.70
CA ARG A 552 -9.52 13.41 -15.97
C ARG A 552 -10.80 14.12 -15.50
N GLY A 553 -10.67 14.95 -14.47
CA GLY A 553 -11.77 15.63 -13.79
C GLY A 553 -12.28 14.77 -12.66
N ASP A 554 -11.94 15.14 -11.44
CA ASP A 554 -12.26 14.44 -10.20
C ASP A 554 -12.49 15.43 -9.05
N ALA A 555 -12.96 14.95 -7.91
CA ALA A 555 -13.04 15.74 -6.69
C ALA A 555 -11.66 16.29 -6.29
N PRO A 556 -11.60 17.44 -5.57
CA PRO A 556 -10.33 17.98 -5.10
C PRO A 556 -9.58 16.98 -4.22
N SER A 557 -8.29 16.75 -4.51
CA SER A 557 -7.39 15.94 -3.68
C SER A 557 -6.92 16.69 -2.43
N SER A 558 -6.24 16.01 -1.50
CA SER A 558 -5.56 16.67 -0.37
C SER A 558 -4.56 17.75 -0.82
N ILE A 559 -3.88 17.54 -1.96
CA ILE A 559 -2.98 18.53 -2.56
C ILE A 559 -3.75 19.79 -2.97
N ASP A 560 -4.89 19.66 -3.67
CA ASP A 560 -5.71 20.81 -4.06
C ASP A 560 -6.26 21.56 -2.83
N CYS A 561 -6.71 20.81 -1.82
CA CYS A 561 -7.27 21.38 -0.61
C CYS A 561 -6.21 22.17 0.18
N HIS A 562 -5.02 21.60 0.37
CA HIS A 562 -3.92 22.28 1.05
C HIS A 562 -3.43 23.50 0.27
N MET A 563 -3.24 23.40 -1.05
CA MET A 563 -2.84 24.53 -1.89
C MET A 563 -3.84 25.68 -1.74
N LYS A 564 -5.14 25.41 -1.72
CA LYS A 564 -6.18 26.43 -1.54
C LYS A 564 -6.13 27.05 -0.14
N GLU A 565 -6.04 26.23 0.91
CA GLU A 565 -6.11 26.67 2.30
C GLU A 565 -4.89 27.48 2.74
N ALA A 566 -3.70 27.10 2.28
CA ALA A 566 -2.43 27.75 2.65
C ALA A 566 -2.09 28.98 1.76
N ASN A 567 -3.08 29.73 1.28
CA ASN A 567 -2.89 30.90 0.41
C ASN A 567 -2.14 30.61 -0.91
N PHE A 568 -2.47 29.50 -1.61
CA PHE A 568 -1.94 29.16 -2.93
C PHE A 568 -0.43 28.87 -2.96
N VAL A 569 0.05 28.09 -1.98
CA VAL A 569 1.41 27.51 -2.01
C VAL A 569 1.68 26.68 -3.27
N SER A 570 2.95 26.39 -3.54
CA SER A 570 3.33 25.57 -4.68
C SER A 570 2.87 24.12 -4.52
N GLU A 571 2.72 23.39 -5.64
CA GLU A 571 2.43 21.94 -5.61
C GLU A 571 3.50 21.18 -4.80
N MET A 572 4.77 21.60 -4.87
CA MET A 572 5.85 20.95 -4.15
C MET A 572 5.70 21.13 -2.63
N ASP A 573 5.38 22.34 -2.17
CA ASP A 573 5.16 22.61 -0.75
C ASP A 573 3.96 21.81 -0.22
N ALA A 574 2.89 21.71 -1.02
CA ALA A 574 1.74 20.89 -0.67
C ALA A 574 2.10 19.41 -0.58
N ARG A 575 2.87 18.87 -1.54
CA ARG A 575 3.35 17.48 -1.49
C ARG A 575 4.18 17.20 -0.25
N ASN A 576 5.12 18.09 0.10
CA ASN A 576 5.92 17.98 1.32
C ASN A 576 5.02 17.95 2.57
N HIS A 577 4.00 18.82 2.63
CA HIS A 577 3.04 18.79 3.73
C HIS A 577 2.26 17.48 3.82
N ILE A 578 1.85 16.91 2.68
CA ILE A 578 1.19 15.59 2.66
C ILE A 578 2.13 14.47 3.12
N GLU A 579 3.41 14.51 2.76
CA GLU A 579 4.42 13.58 3.28
C GLU A 579 4.61 13.68 4.80
N ASP A 580 4.56 14.90 5.36
CA ASP A 580 4.57 15.11 6.81
C ASP A 580 3.31 14.52 7.47
N LEU A 581 2.13 14.66 6.85
CA LEU A 581 0.89 14.05 7.35
C LEU A 581 0.92 12.52 7.30
N ILE A 582 1.60 11.92 6.32
CA ILE A 582 1.84 10.46 6.29
C ILE A 582 2.67 10.05 7.50
N PHE A 583 3.77 10.77 7.77
CA PHE A 583 4.62 10.48 8.94
C PHE A 583 3.86 10.66 10.26
N ASP A 584 3.04 11.72 10.38
CA ASP A 584 2.18 11.93 11.55
C ASP A 584 1.14 10.82 11.72
N SER A 585 0.57 10.34 10.61
CA SER A 585 -0.38 9.21 10.65
C SER A 585 0.29 7.91 11.08
N TRP A 586 1.54 7.67 10.67
CA TRP A 586 2.34 6.54 11.14
C TRP A 586 2.63 6.61 12.64
N LYS A 587 2.96 7.78 13.19
CA LYS A 587 3.16 7.95 14.64
C LYS A 587 1.90 7.60 15.43
N LYS A 588 0.74 7.98 14.93
CA LYS A 588 -0.55 7.64 15.54
C LYS A 588 -0.86 6.16 15.42
N LEU A 589 -0.59 5.54 14.25
CA LEU A 589 -0.75 4.10 14.08
C LEU A 589 0.15 3.30 15.04
N ASN A 590 1.42 3.69 15.19
CA ASN A 590 2.34 3.05 16.15
C ASN A 590 1.78 3.10 17.57
N GLU A 591 1.20 4.24 17.96
CA GLU A 591 0.61 4.41 19.29
C GLU A 591 -0.65 3.56 19.47
N GLU A 592 -1.52 3.48 18.46
CA GLU A 592 -2.70 2.61 18.49
C GLU A 592 -2.31 1.13 18.62
N VAL A 593 -1.29 0.67 17.89
CA VAL A 593 -0.75 -0.69 17.97
C VAL A 593 -0.29 -1.01 19.40
N ARG A 594 0.34 -0.04 20.09
CA ARG A 594 0.79 -0.18 21.47
C ARG A 594 -0.36 -0.36 22.45
N ILE A 595 -1.49 0.33 22.26
CA ILE A 595 -2.65 0.30 23.17
C ILE A 595 -3.78 -0.62 22.68
N ALA A 596 -3.59 -1.33 21.58
CA ALA A 596 -4.59 -2.10 20.83
C ALA A 596 -5.28 -3.25 21.59
N SER A 597 -5.15 -3.38 22.90
CA SER A 597 -5.93 -4.33 23.69
C SER A 597 -7.41 -3.90 23.70
N PRO A 598 -8.38 -4.72 23.24
CA PRO A 598 -8.37 -6.19 23.13
C PRO A 598 -8.32 -6.77 21.69
N TYR A 599 -7.85 -6.03 20.69
CA TYR A 599 -7.77 -6.52 19.31
C TYR A 599 -6.78 -7.70 19.15
N PRO A 600 -7.13 -8.71 18.34
CA PRO A 600 -6.25 -9.86 18.15
C PRO A 600 -5.04 -9.49 17.27
N PRO A 601 -3.87 -10.14 17.47
CA PRO A 601 -2.63 -9.83 16.75
C PRO A 601 -2.76 -9.82 15.22
N HIS A 602 -3.54 -10.74 14.65
CA HIS A 602 -3.73 -10.80 13.20
C HIS A 602 -4.39 -9.52 12.63
N PHE A 603 -5.30 -8.89 13.38
CA PHE A 603 -5.95 -7.66 12.95
C PHE A 603 -5.00 -6.47 13.02
N ILE A 604 -4.21 -6.39 14.10
CA ILE A 604 -3.14 -5.39 14.25
C ILE A 604 -2.15 -5.50 13.08
N ASN A 605 -1.75 -6.73 12.72
CA ASN A 605 -0.89 -6.97 11.57
C ASN A 605 -1.54 -6.56 10.25
N CYS A 606 -2.84 -6.83 10.05
CA CYS A 606 -3.56 -6.38 8.85
C CYS A 606 -3.57 -4.84 8.74
N ALA A 607 -3.76 -4.12 9.85
CA ALA A 607 -3.71 -2.66 9.89
C ALA A 607 -2.33 -2.11 9.49
N LEU A 608 -1.26 -2.63 10.11
CA LEU A 608 0.12 -2.27 9.75
C LEU A 608 0.45 -2.61 8.29
N ASN A 609 0.03 -3.79 7.84
CA ASN A 609 0.33 -4.28 6.50
C ASN A 609 -0.47 -3.55 5.42
N LEU A 610 -1.67 -3.06 5.71
CA LEU A 610 -2.37 -2.13 4.82
C LEU A 610 -1.55 -0.85 4.61
N ALA A 611 -1.09 -0.22 5.71
CA ALA A 611 -0.24 0.96 5.62
C ALA A 611 1.09 0.71 4.88
N ARG A 612 1.64 -0.51 4.95
CA ARG A 612 2.86 -0.91 4.23
C ARG A 612 2.61 -1.16 2.74
N VAL A 613 1.55 -1.89 2.37
CA VAL A 613 1.31 -2.26 0.97
C VAL A 613 0.92 -1.05 0.13
N VAL A 614 0.21 -0.08 0.69
CA VAL A 614 -0.18 1.15 -0.03
C VAL A 614 1.04 2.00 -0.40
N HIS A 615 2.05 2.08 0.48
CA HIS A 615 3.33 2.68 0.14
C HIS A 615 3.94 2.01 -1.09
N CYS A 616 3.94 0.67 -1.13
CA CYS A 616 4.45 -0.04 -2.30
C CYS A 616 3.61 0.24 -3.55
N ILE A 617 2.29 0.14 -3.49
CA ILE A 617 1.41 0.37 -4.66
C ILE A 617 1.65 1.76 -5.24
N TYR A 618 1.83 2.79 -4.41
CA TYR A 618 1.90 4.18 -4.85
C TYR A 618 3.33 4.77 -4.92
N GLN A 619 4.36 3.98 -4.59
CA GLN A 619 5.76 4.47 -4.45
C GLN A 619 6.31 5.18 -5.70
N HIS A 620 5.89 4.74 -6.88
CA HIS A 620 6.43 5.21 -8.16
C HIS A 620 5.30 5.66 -9.12
N GLY A 621 4.24 6.21 -8.54
CA GLY A 621 3.01 6.61 -9.22
C GLY A 621 1.87 5.59 -9.02
N ASP A 622 0.82 5.71 -9.81
CA ASP A 622 -0.39 4.89 -9.70
C ASP A 622 -0.15 3.42 -10.10
N GLY A 623 0.33 2.62 -9.15
CA GLY A 623 0.58 1.19 -9.34
C GLY A 623 -0.67 0.31 -9.31
N HIS A 624 -1.86 0.86 -9.05
CA HIS A 624 -3.13 0.12 -9.12
C HIS A 624 -3.74 0.23 -10.53
N THR A 625 -3.85 1.45 -11.06
CA THR A 625 -4.43 1.66 -12.40
C THR A 625 -3.43 1.35 -13.51
N VAL A 626 -2.15 1.73 -13.33
CA VAL A 626 -1.09 1.60 -14.35
C VAL A 626 -0.29 0.32 -14.13
N GLN A 627 -0.74 -0.74 -14.80
CA GLN A 627 -0.23 -2.10 -14.60
C GLN A 627 1.19 -2.31 -15.16
N ASP A 628 1.60 -1.61 -16.22
CA ASP A 628 2.79 -1.92 -17.03
C ASP A 628 4.12 -1.33 -16.52
N ARG A 629 4.23 -1.02 -15.23
CA ARG A 629 5.40 -0.41 -14.57
C ARG A 629 6.00 -1.29 -13.45
N SER A 630 6.41 -0.67 -12.35
CA SER A 630 7.05 -1.32 -11.20
C SER A 630 6.14 -2.40 -10.57
N THR A 631 4.83 -2.20 -10.54
CA THR A 631 3.87 -3.18 -10.00
C THR A 631 3.94 -4.50 -10.76
N LYS A 632 4.02 -4.49 -12.10
CA LYS A 632 4.18 -5.71 -12.89
C LYS A 632 5.42 -6.50 -12.50
N HIS A 633 6.55 -5.82 -12.34
CA HIS A 633 7.78 -6.47 -11.92
C HIS A 633 7.64 -7.12 -10.53
N ARG A 634 7.08 -6.40 -9.57
CA ARG A 634 6.82 -6.91 -8.21
C ARG A 634 5.91 -8.12 -8.22
N LEU A 635 4.79 -8.04 -8.92
CA LEU A 635 3.84 -9.15 -9.07
C LEU A 635 4.49 -10.36 -9.73
N THR A 636 5.27 -10.16 -10.79
CA THR A 636 6.00 -11.24 -11.48
C THR A 636 6.97 -11.92 -10.53
N SER A 637 7.76 -11.16 -9.77
CA SER A 637 8.73 -11.72 -8.82
C SER A 637 8.06 -12.42 -7.63
N LEU A 638 6.94 -11.89 -7.13
CA LEU A 638 6.23 -12.50 -6.02
C LEU A 638 5.45 -13.77 -6.40
N LEU A 639 4.88 -13.81 -7.61
CA LEU A 639 3.90 -14.83 -7.98
C LEU A 639 4.39 -15.84 -9.03
N ALA A 640 5.38 -15.49 -9.87
CA ALA A 640 5.75 -16.31 -11.02
C ALA A 640 7.22 -16.74 -11.06
N GLN A 641 8.10 -16.06 -10.32
CA GLN A 641 9.53 -16.36 -10.29
C GLN A 641 9.91 -17.02 -8.96
N PRO A 642 10.07 -18.36 -8.91
CA PRO A 642 10.58 -19.01 -7.72
C PRO A 642 12.05 -18.68 -7.52
N ILE A 643 12.48 -18.68 -6.26
CA ILE A 643 13.87 -18.51 -5.87
C ILE A 643 14.63 -19.81 -6.15
N PRO A 644 15.76 -19.77 -6.86
CA PRO A 644 16.55 -20.97 -7.10
C PRO A 644 17.03 -21.60 -5.78
N LEU A 645 16.71 -22.88 -5.59
CA LEU A 645 17.33 -23.72 -4.56
C LEU A 645 18.61 -24.33 -5.12
N VAL A 646 19.69 -24.28 -4.35
CA VAL A 646 20.87 -25.12 -4.64
C VAL A 646 20.51 -26.51 -4.15
N VAL A 647 20.07 -27.37 -5.08
CA VAL A 647 19.89 -28.80 -4.79
C VAL A 647 21.26 -29.44 -4.93
N GLU A 648 21.91 -29.75 -3.80
CA GLU A 648 23.09 -30.62 -3.78
C GLU A 648 22.74 -32.08 -4.07
#